data_AF-A0A7X6YHQ0-F1
#
_entry.id   AF-A0A7X6YHQ0-F1
#
_cell.length_a   1.000
_cell.length_b   1.000
_cell.length_c   1.000
_cell.angle_alpha   90.00
_cell.angle_beta   90.00
_cell.angle_gamma   90.00
#
_symmetry.space_group_name_H-M   'P 1'
#
loop_
_entity.id
_entity.type
_entity.pdbx_description
1 polymer ?
#
loop_
_entity_poly.entity_id
_entity_poly.type
_entity_poly.pdbx_seq_one_letter_code
_entity_poly.pdbx_strand_id
1 'polypeptide(L)'
;LVINGPVTNTSAFGRTDTGTVFLNDPANTFPGNLTISDGTIVAVTLADSDTICSIGRGNTIYFGQTGWETTGRLRYVGSTDASCNRSLRFQSSQLSHGGQLENATAGTTVTFGGAITTVVGTKPTVDTAIPLWLTGAGNGVMASALPVGLRVIKQGAGTWRLAGANVHTGATSVTAGTLLVDGSTAAASAVSVAAGATLGGTGTVHGAVSVAAGGTLAPGSLNATGTLALASAELDGATLVFDLQAPANGPSDKLAVTGAFNTAAPTALVLNLPAEGLPAGTYTLATYASRSGVFALQQMYPDTILTVGATALTLTVVPAGTATDITWTGAASSLWDFTADNWAPEGMLYTNGLNVIFDDSGAAAAPVTIPAPVAPNSVTVNTTNNAYTLSAGGSAGLSGDAWLVKRGPAALTLKGLHTHSGASAVEAGILHLDGSLSATPLILGKDAVLQQDAASVIAGETVSLIVQGKAWLRGANTYGGETVAGVAGEYDRDITVCHNLALGSAAAGTTVVGGHASYHNRVTLAPGITVTGETLTLTGSGRSALAFTNASGTATWDGHIVTAPGSLAFINCNQRDGNLIIGTPGTDAVIHGDADIQFRELGTIVCNSRIELPGRTVARNNSGLLLLNSTDNVMATFQIAEGTLRLGADNALPHTVTLSMG
;
A
#
# COMPACT_ATOMS: atom_id res chain seq x y z
N LEU A 1 -33.03 21.83 -25.04
CA LEU A 1 -33.30 22.17 -26.46
C LEU A 1 -33.14 20.91 -27.28
N VAL A 2 -34.10 20.57 -28.14
CA VAL A 2 -33.99 19.41 -29.05
C VAL A 2 -34.05 19.92 -30.48
N ILE A 3 -33.06 19.57 -31.29
CA ILE A 3 -32.95 19.95 -32.70
C ILE A 3 -32.97 18.67 -33.53
N ASN A 4 -34.09 18.46 -34.23
CA ASN A 4 -34.35 17.27 -35.04
C ASN A 4 -34.14 17.49 -36.55
N GLY A 5 -33.88 18.72 -36.98
CA GLY A 5 -33.59 19.06 -38.38
C GLY A 5 -32.16 19.58 -38.55
N PRO A 6 -31.67 19.74 -39.79
CA PRO A 6 -30.28 20.05 -40.04
C PRO A 6 -29.97 21.51 -39.68
N VAL A 7 -28.94 21.70 -38.86
CA VAL A 7 -28.32 22.99 -38.61
C VAL A 7 -27.33 23.26 -39.75
N THR A 8 -27.59 24.32 -40.52
CA THR A 8 -26.80 24.70 -41.70
C THR A 8 -26.36 26.17 -41.61
N ASN A 9 -25.27 26.52 -42.31
CA ASN A 9 -24.83 27.90 -42.53
C ASN A 9 -24.54 28.74 -41.26
N THR A 10 -24.12 28.13 -40.15
CA THR A 10 -23.67 28.86 -38.93
C THR A 10 -22.15 28.87 -38.80
N SER A 11 -21.59 30.00 -38.32
CA SER A 11 -20.14 30.18 -38.14
C SER A 11 -19.59 29.51 -36.88
N ALA A 12 -20.44 29.22 -35.89
CA ALA A 12 -20.15 28.43 -34.69
C ALA A 12 -21.46 27.88 -34.10
N PHE A 13 -21.38 26.79 -33.34
CA PHE A 13 -22.48 26.29 -32.51
C PHE A 13 -22.00 26.14 -31.07
N GLY A 14 -22.74 26.67 -30.09
CA GLY A 14 -22.30 26.53 -28.72
C GLY A 14 -23.37 26.68 -27.65
N ARG A 15 -22.96 26.38 -26.42
CA ARG A 15 -23.76 26.44 -25.20
C ARG A 15 -22.95 27.05 -24.06
N THR A 16 -23.60 27.89 -23.25
CA THR A 16 -22.96 28.65 -22.14
C THR A 16 -23.61 28.47 -20.78
N ASP A 17 -24.67 27.66 -20.67
CA ASP A 17 -25.38 27.38 -19.43
C ASP A 17 -25.47 25.86 -19.17
N THR A 18 -25.87 25.48 -17.95
CA THR A 18 -25.87 24.09 -17.45
C THR A 18 -26.85 23.12 -18.13
N GLY A 19 -27.74 23.59 -19.02
CA GLY A 19 -28.76 22.72 -19.62
C GLY A 19 -28.24 21.78 -20.71
N THR A 20 -29.16 21.15 -21.45
CA THR A 20 -28.84 20.14 -22.48
C THR A 20 -29.38 20.52 -23.86
N VAL A 21 -28.55 20.37 -24.89
CA VAL A 21 -28.95 20.41 -26.32
C VAL A 21 -28.85 19.02 -26.92
N PHE A 22 -29.88 18.58 -27.63
CA PHE A 22 -29.85 17.39 -28.45
C PHE A 22 -29.70 17.77 -29.92
N LEU A 23 -28.60 17.35 -30.55
CA LEU A 23 -28.38 17.43 -31.98
C LEU A 23 -28.65 16.04 -32.56
N ASN A 24 -29.90 15.81 -32.93
CA ASN A 24 -30.39 14.50 -33.37
C ASN A 24 -30.26 14.27 -34.87
N ASP A 25 -30.06 15.33 -35.66
CA ASP A 25 -29.90 15.22 -37.10
C ASP A 25 -28.43 14.95 -37.47
N PRO A 26 -28.08 13.80 -38.09
CA PRO A 26 -26.72 13.50 -38.49
C PRO A 26 -26.25 14.33 -39.70
N ALA A 27 -27.14 15.05 -40.39
CA ALA A 27 -26.85 15.82 -41.60
C ALA A 27 -26.50 17.30 -41.32
N ASN A 28 -26.06 17.65 -40.10
CA ASN A 28 -25.65 19.02 -39.79
C ASN A 28 -24.39 19.42 -40.58
N THR A 29 -24.46 20.54 -41.31
CA THR A 29 -23.41 20.97 -42.25
C THR A 29 -22.63 22.21 -41.82
N PHE A 30 -22.94 22.77 -40.64
CA PHE A 30 -22.27 23.98 -40.18
C PHE A 30 -20.74 23.79 -40.10
N PRO A 31 -19.94 24.71 -40.69
CA PRO A 31 -18.48 24.61 -40.71
C PRO A 31 -17.83 25.08 -39.41
N GLY A 32 -18.60 25.74 -38.54
CA GLY A 32 -18.12 26.30 -37.29
C GLY A 32 -17.71 25.27 -36.24
N ASN A 33 -16.86 25.70 -35.31
CA ASN A 33 -16.46 24.89 -34.17
C ASN A 33 -17.62 24.68 -33.18
N LEU A 34 -17.53 23.60 -32.40
CA LEU A 34 -18.45 23.30 -31.32
C LEU A 34 -17.92 23.86 -30.01
N THR A 35 -18.68 24.72 -29.33
CA THR A 35 -18.28 25.30 -28.04
C THR A 35 -19.23 24.90 -26.93
N ILE A 36 -18.76 24.08 -25.99
CA ILE A 36 -19.51 23.65 -24.82
C ILE A 36 -18.91 24.34 -23.59
N SER A 37 -19.22 25.62 -23.41
CA SER A 37 -18.70 26.38 -22.27
C SER A 37 -19.27 25.85 -20.96
N ASP A 38 -20.55 25.45 -20.95
CA ASP A 38 -21.22 24.79 -19.82
C ASP A 38 -22.32 23.85 -20.32
N GLY A 39 -22.76 22.94 -19.45
CA GLY A 39 -23.86 22.02 -19.74
C GLY A 39 -23.48 20.94 -20.75
N THR A 40 -24.48 20.45 -21.51
CA THR A 40 -24.33 19.24 -22.36
C THR A 40 -24.77 19.47 -23.80
N ILE A 41 -23.99 18.96 -24.74
CA ILE A 41 -24.42 18.71 -26.13
C ILE A 41 -24.44 17.20 -26.36
N VAL A 42 -25.61 16.70 -26.80
CA VAL A 42 -25.86 15.30 -27.11
C VAL A 42 -25.80 15.12 -28.62
N ALA A 43 -25.02 14.15 -29.08
CA ALA A 43 -24.80 13.83 -30.49
C ALA A 43 -25.15 12.37 -30.78
N VAL A 44 -25.91 12.12 -31.85
CA VAL A 44 -26.26 10.76 -32.30
C VAL A 44 -25.21 10.16 -33.25
N THR A 45 -24.39 11.00 -33.87
CA THR A 45 -23.25 10.62 -34.73
C THR A 45 -22.04 11.50 -34.45
N LEU A 46 -20.85 10.91 -34.46
CA LEU A 46 -19.57 11.61 -34.46
C LEU A 46 -18.79 11.19 -35.70
N ALA A 47 -18.05 12.13 -36.27
CA ALA A 47 -17.18 11.90 -37.42
C ALA A 47 -15.94 12.79 -37.33
N ASP A 48 -15.00 12.60 -38.24
CA ASP A 48 -13.79 13.41 -38.35
C ASP A 48 -14.09 14.85 -38.83
N SER A 49 -13.10 15.73 -38.69
CA SER A 49 -13.11 17.09 -39.24
C SER A 49 -13.53 17.08 -40.70
N ASP A 50 -14.23 18.14 -41.12
CA ASP A 50 -14.73 18.34 -42.48
C ASP A 50 -15.78 17.33 -42.98
N THR A 51 -16.10 16.31 -42.17
CA THR A 51 -17.14 15.31 -42.43
C THR A 51 -18.43 15.67 -41.71
N ILE A 52 -19.56 15.53 -42.42
CA ILE A 52 -20.91 15.82 -41.90
C ILE A 52 -21.26 14.81 -40.79
N CYS A 53 -21.71 15.31 -39.64
CA CYS A 53 -22.24 14.52 -38.54
C CYS A 53 -23.12 15.37 -37.63
N SER A 54 -23.60 14.83 -36.51
CA SER A 54 -24.47 15.55 -35.56
C SER A 54 -23.84 16.84 -35.02
N ILE A 55 -22.52 16.93 -34.97
CA ILE A 55 -21.81 18.13 -34.48
C ILE A 55 -21.23 19.00 -35.60
N GLY A 56 -21.76 18.88 -36.83
CA GLY A 56 -21.34 19.70 -37.96
C GLY A 56 -20.07 19.20 -38.63
N ARG A 57 -19.37 20.10 -39.35
CA ARG A 57 -18.13 19.86 -40.09
C ARG A 57 -16.90 20.55 -39.48
N GLY A 58 -17.06 21.23 -38.34
CA GLY A 58 -15.97 21.97 -37.68
C GLY A 58 -14.77 21.10 -37.32
N ASN A 59 -13.68 21.73 -36.88
CA ASN A 59 -12.41 21.03 -36.63
C ASN A 59 -12.00 21.00 -35.15
N THR A 60 -12.66 21.77 -34.30
CA THR A 60 -12.34 21.88 -32.87
C THR A 60 -13.60 21.81 -32.01
N ILE A 61 -13.48 21.14 -30.86
CA ILE A 61 -14.48 21.09 -29.80
C ILE A 61 -13.89 21.75 -28.55
N TYR A 62 -14.55 22.79 -28.05
CA TYR A 62 -14.15 23.53 -26.85
C TYR A 62 -14.99 23.07 -25.65
N PHE A 63 -14.34 22.88 -24.51
CA PHE A 63 -14.95 22.51 -23.24
C PHE A 63 -14.58 23.49 -22.15
N GLY A 64 -15.57 23.96 -21.39
CA GLY A 64 -15.35 24.99 -20.37
C GLY A 64 -15.04 26.35 -20.97
N GLN A 65 -14.71 27.33 -20.12
CA GLN A 65 -14.32 28.67 -20.58
C GLN A 65 -13.42 29.37 -19.56
N THR A 66 -12.74 30.44 -19.98
CA THR A 66 -11.93 31.29 -19.11
C THR A 66 -12.76 32.43 -18.50
N GLY A 67 -12.40 32.80 -17.26
CA GLY A 67 -13.08 33.73 -16.37
C GLY A 67 -14.28 33.16 -15.58
N TRP A 68 -14.90 32.07 -16.02
CA TRP A 68 -16.07 31.44 -15.40
C TRP A 68 -15.72 30.00 -14.96
N GLU A 69 -16.47 29.47 -13.99
CA GLU A 69 -16.30 28.12 -13.44
C GLU A 69 -17.36 27.20 -14.01
N THR A 70 -17.08 26.61 -15.18
CA THR A 70 -18.08 25.86 -15.94
C THR A 70 -17.49 24.60 -16.57
N THR A 71 -18.31 23.56 -16.71
CA THR A 71 -17.87 22.27 -17.28
C THR A 71 -18.70 21.92 -18.50
N GLY A 72 -18.05 21.83 -19.65
CA GLY A 72 -18.69 21.39 -20.88
C GLY A 72 -18.77 19.87 -20.97
N ARG A 73 -19.86 19.32 -21.52
CA ARG A 73 -20.00 17.90 -21.80
C ARG A 73 -20.43 17.60 -23.24
N LEU A 74 -19.66 16.74 -23.91
CA LEU A 74 -20.09 16.08 -25.13
C LEU A 74 -20.58 14.67 -24.79
N ARG A 75 -21.84 14.38 -25.10
CA ARG A 75 -22.46 13.07 -24.88
C ARG A 75 -22.81 12.42 -26.21
N TYR A 76 -22.18 11.28 -26.50
CA TYR A 76 -22.55 10.43 -27.61
C TYR A 76 -23.64 9.43 -27.19
N VAL A 77 -24.69 9.32 -28.01
CA VAL A 77 -25.83 8.39 -27.79
C VAL A 77 -26.10 7.51 -29.02
N GLY A 78 -25.18 7.47 -29.98
CA GLY A 78 -25.32 6.65 -31.19
C GLY A 78 -25.21 5.15 -30.88
N SER A 79 -25.73 4.33 -31.79
CA SER A 79 -25.83 2.88 -31.64
C SER A 79 -24.66 2.09 -32.23
N THR A 80 -23.70 2.77 -32.86
CA THR A 80 -22.51 2.16 -33.46
C THR A 80 -21.24 2.78 -32.90
N ASP A 81 -20.10 2.15 -33.15
CA ASP A 81 -18.80 2.78 -32.93
C ASP A 81 -18.67 4.07 -33.74
N ALA A 82 -17.86 5.01 -33.23
CA ALA A 82 -17.61 6.28 -33.89
C ALA A 82 -16.16 6.74 -33.69
N SER A 83 -15.66 7.56 -34.62
CA SER A 83 -14.36 8.20 -34.52
C SER A 83 -14.48 9.71 -34.72
N CYS A 84 -13.57 10.46 -34.09
CA CYS A 84 -13.50 11.90 -34.18
C CYS A 84 -12.05 12.38 -34.03
N ASN A 85 -11.43 12.83 -35.12
CA ASN A 85 -10.10 13.44 -35.13
C ASN A 85 -10.09 14.96 -34.88
N ARG A 86 -11.24 15.55 -34.52
CA ARG A 86 -11.32 16.98 -34.18
C ARG A 86 -10.48 17.29 -32.95
N SER A 87 -9.84 18.46 -32.96
CA SER A 87 -9.06 18.92 -31.81
C SER A 87 -9.97 19.14 -30.60
N LEU A 88 -9.51 18.73 -29.42
CA LEU A 88 -10.22 18.93 -28.16
C LEU A 88 -9.50 20.00 -27.34
N ARG A 89 -10.22 21.05 -26.95
CA ARG A 89 -9.66 22.17 -26.20
C ARG A 89 -10.36 22.31 -24.85
N PHE A 90 -9.64 22.02 -23.78
CA PHE A 90 -10.13 22.10 -22.42
C PHE A 90 -9.74 23.43 -21.79
N GLN A 91 -10.71 24.15 -21.24
CA GLN A 91 -10.52 25.49 -20.73
C GLN A 91 -11.00 25.56 -19.28
N SER A 92 -10.24 26.25 -18.45
CA SER A 92 -10.59 26.45 -17.04
C SER A 92 -10.08 27.78 -16.54
N SER A 93 -10.83 28.42 -15.67
CA SER A 93 -10.40 29.67 -15.03
C SER A 93 -9.43 29.45 -13.88
N GLN A 94 -9.65 28.39 -13.10
CA GLN A 94 -8.96 28.16 -11.82
C GLN A 94 -8.57 26.68 -11.63
N LEU A 95 -8.58 25.90 -12.72
CA LEU A 95 -8.24 24.46 -12.75
C LEU A 95 -9.25 23.55 -12.03
N SER A 96 -10.37 24.07 -11.53
CA SER A 96 -11.43 23.30 -10.86
C SER A 96 -12.47 22.68 -11.79
N HIS A 97 -12.59 23.19 -13.02
CA HIS A 97 -13.58 22.79 -14.02
C HIS A 97 -12.93 22.56 -15.38
N GLY A 98 -13.56 21.81 -16.27
CA GLY A 98 -12.97 21.43 -17.55
C GLY A 98 -13.98 20.82 -18.51
N GLY A 99 -13.77 19.57 -18.91
CA GLY A 99 -14.62 18.93 -19.91
C GLY A 99 -14.92 17.47 -19.66
N GLN A 100 -16.13 17.04 -20.03
CA GLN A 100 -16.57 15.65 -19.96
C GLN A 100 -16.77 15.08 -21.35
N LEU A 101 -16.20 13.91 -21.58
CA LEU A 101 -16.49 13.06 -22.72
C LEU A 101 -17.31 11.86 -22.23
N GLU A 102 -18.51 11.70 -22.77
CA GLU A 102 -19.44 10.65 -22.37
C GLU A 102 -19.83 9.81 -23.58
N ASN A 103 -19.57 8.51 -23.52
CA ASN A 103 -20.24 7.54 -24.38
C ASN A 103 -21.38 6.87 -23.60
N ALA A 104 -22.61 7.31 -23.83
CA ALA A 104 -23.77 6.83 -23.08
C ALA A 104 -24.26 5.44 -23.53
N THR A 105 -23.80 4.92 -24.67
CA THR A 105 -24.32 3.68 -25.26
C THR A 105 -23.43 2.49 -24.92
N ALA A 106 -23.91 1.57 -24.08
CA ALA A 106 -23.21 0.33 -23.79
C ALA A 106 -22.94 -0.50 -25.06
N GLY A 107 -21.78 -1.14 -25.13
CA GLY A 107 -21.38 -1.98 -26.28
C GLY A 107 -20.81 -1.23 -27.48
N THR A 108 -20.75 0.11 -27.46
CA THR A 108 -20.07 0.91 -28.50
C THR A 108 -18.75 1.49 -27.99
N THR A 109 -17.90 1.92 -28.92
CA THR A 109 -16.63 2.60 -28.66
C THR A 109 -16.56 3.92 -29.43
N VAL A 110 -16.18 5.00 -28.73
CA VAL A 110 -15.89 6.30 -29.36
C VAL A 110 -14.38 6.59 -29.31
N THR A 111 -13.77 6.80 -30.47
CA THR A 111 -12.33 7.11 -30.57
C THR A 111 -12.09 8.59 -30.85
N PHE A 112 -11.34 9.26 -29.97
CA PHE A 112 -10.88 10.64 -30.14
C PHE A 112 -9.40 10.66 -30.55
N GLY A 113 -9.13 11.07 -31.79
CA GLY A 113 -7.79 11.09 -32.38
C GLY A 113 -7.23 12.48 -32.69
N GLY A 114 -7.94 13.55 -32.32
CA GLY A 114 -7.48 14.91 -32.56
C GLY A 114 -6.47 15.40 -31.53
N ALA A 115 -5.79 16.50 -31.83
CA ALA A 115 -4.87 17.14 -30.89
C ALA A 115 -5.62 17.66 -29.65
N ILE A 116 -5.00 17.55 -28.49
CA ILE A 116 -5.58 17.98 -27.21
C ILE A 116 -4.80 19.17 -26.68
N THR A 117 -5.50 20.23 -26.30
CA THR A 117 -4.89 21.45 -25.77
C THR A 117 -5.62 21.95 -24.53
N THR A 118 -4.89 22.65 -23.66
CA THR A 118 -5.41 23.26 -22.43
C THR A 118 -5.29 24.77 -22.46
N VAL A 119 -6.24 25.46 -21.83
CA VAL A 119 -6.19 26.92 -21.61
C VAL A 119 -6.56 27.22 -20.17
N VAL A 120 -5.68 27.95 -19.49
CA VAL A 120 -5.93 28.43 -18.13
C VAL A 120 -6.24 29.91 -18.18
N GLY A 121 -7.27 30.34 -17.45
CA GLY A 121 -7.61 31.74 -17.28
C GLY A 121 -6.63 32.48 -16.38
N THR A 122 -6.91 33.75 -16.12
CA THR A 122 -6.07 34.64 -15.30
C THR A 122 -6.47 34.68 -13.83
N LYS A 123 -7.52 33.95 -13.41
CA LYS A 123 -7.94 33.89 -12.02
C LYS A 123 -6.96 33.06 -11.18
N PRO A 124 -6.80 33.34 -9.88
CA PRO A 124 -5.97 32.53 -8.99
C PRO A 124 -6.41 31.06 -9.02
N THR A 125 -5.47 30.14 -9.22
CA THR A 125 -5.74 28.71 -9.30
C THR A 125 -6.15 28.13 -7.95
N VAL A 126 -7.16 27.25 -7.94
CA VAL A 126 -7.61 26.54 -6.72
C VAL A 126 -7.32 25.04 -6.77
N ASP A 127 -6.76 24.58 -7.88
CA ASP A 127 -6.39 23.19 -8.15
C ASP A 127 -5.12 23.18 -9.00
N THR A 128 -4.61 22.00 -9.37
CA THR A 128 -3.29 21.81 -9.99
C THR A 128 -3.34 21.57 -11.50
N ALA A 129 -4.48 21.11 -12.03
CA ALA A 129 -4.64 20.82 -13.45
C ALA A 129 -6.12 20.77 -13.87
N ILE A 130 -6.46 21.01 -15.14
CA ILE A 130 -7.84 21.00 -15.64
C ILE A 130 -8.40 19.55 -15.64
N PRO A 131 -9.60 19.30 -15.06
CA PRO A 131 -10.21 17.98 -15.08
C PRO A 131 -10.76 17.60 -16.46
N LEU A 132 -10.35 16.42 -16.93
CA LEU A 132 -10.96 15.67 -18.03
C LEU A 132 -11.72 14.49 -17.44
N TRP A 133 -13.05 14.53 -17.53
CA TRP A 133 -13.89 13.39 -17.15
C TRP A 133 -14.13 12.47 -18.33
N LEU A 134 -13.80 11.21 -18.14
CA LEU A 134 -14.08 10.12 -19.05
C LEU A 134 -15.21 9.28 -18.44
N THR A 135 -16.38 9.27 -19.08
CA THR A 135 -17.61 8.69 -18.47
C THR A 135 -18.50 7.95 -19.48
N GLY A 136 -19.59 7.38 -18.97
CA GLY A 136 -20.63 6.71 -19.74
C GLY A 136 -20.66 5.19 -19.54
N ALA A 137 -21.67 4.55 -20.14
CA ALA A 137 -21.83 3.10 -20.14
C ALA A 137 -21.08 2.42 -21.30
N GLY A 138 -20.80 3.17 -22.37
CA GLY A 138 -19.99 2.73 -23.50
C GLY A 138 -18.52 3.03 -23.32
N ASN A 139 -17.72 2.51 -24.25
CA ASN A 139 -16.26 2.63 -24.21
C ASN A 139 -15.77 3.90 -24.91
N GLY A 140 -14.56 4.34 -24.57
CA GLY A 140 -13.90 5.46 -25.21
C GLY A 140 -12.39 5.25 -25.38
N VAL A 141 -11.81 5.89 -26.39
CA VAL A 141 -10.36 5.84 -26.66
C VAL A 141 -9.83 7.25 -26.83
N MET A 142 -8.86 7.61 -26.01
CA MET A 142 -8.00 8.78 -26.22
C MET A 142 -6.77 8.32 -27.00
N ALA A 143 -6.82 8.47 -28.32
CA ALA A 143 -5.75 8.01 -29.21
C ALA A 143 -4.55 8.97 -29.24
N SER A 144 -4.79 10.26 -29.00
CA SER A 144 -3.75 11.29 -28.87
C SER A 144 -3.20 11.38 -27.44
N ALA A 145 -1.97 11.87 -27.32
CA ALA A 145 -1.35 12.16 -26.02
C ALA A 145 -2.11 13.27 -25.26
N LEU A 146 -2.36 13.04 -23.97
CA LEU A 146 -2.83 14.09 -23.07
C LEU A 146 -1.66 15.02 -22.69
N PRO A 147 -1.78 16.35 -22.89
CA PRO A 147 -0.73 17.30 -22.57
C PRO A 147 -0.62 17.61 -21.06
N VAL A 148 0.47 18.29 -20.67
CA VAL A 148 0.61 18.93 -19.35
C VAL A 148 -0.58 19.85 -19.08
N GLY A 149 -1.01 19.93 -17.82
CA GLY A 149 -2.11 20.79 -17.39
C GLY A 149 -3.48 20.10 -17.38
N LEU A 150 -3.55 18.80 -17.66
CA LEU A 150 -4.73 17.96 -17.42
C LEU A 150 -4.57 17.07 -16.18
N ARG A 151 -5.69 16.77 -15.53
CA ARG A 151 -5.89 15.61 -14.66
C ARG A 151 -7.00 14.74 -15.23
N VAL A 152 -6.94 13.43 -15.03
CA VAL A 152 -7.88 12.48 -15.62
C VAL A 152 -8.78 11.91 -14.55
N ILE A 153 -10.09 11.92 -14.78
CA ILE A 153 -11.08 11.31 -13.90
C ILE A 153 -11.89 10.31 -14.70
N LYS A 154 -11.67 9.03 -14.44
CA LYS A 154 -12.43 7.93 -15.05
C LYS A 154 -13.58 7.53 -14.13
N GLN A 155 -14.80 7.69 -14.63
CA GLN A 155 -16.05 7.33 -13.95
C GLN A 155 -17.01 6.63 -14.94
N GLY A 156 -18.20 6.23 -14.47
CA GLY A 156 -19.15 5.45 -15.28
C GLY A 156 -18.70 4.00 -15.54
N ALA A 157 -19.61 3.16 -16.02
CA ALA A 157 -19.40 1.72 -16.14
C ALA A 157 -18.50 1.31 -17.32
N GLY A 158 -18.39 2.14 -18.37
CA GLY A 158 -17.65 1.81 -19.58
C GLY A 158 -16.13 1.75 -19.38
N THR A 159 -15.42 1.24 -20.39
CA THR A 159 -13.96 1.19 -20.43
C THR A 159 -13.41 2.37 -21.23
N TRP A 160 -12.48 3.12 -20.65
CA TRP A 160 -11.74 4.15 -21.37
C TRP A 160 -10.28 3.78 -21.51
N ARG A 161 -9.71 4.03 -22.70
CA ARG A 161 -8.34 3.68 -23.02
C ARG A 161 -7.50 4.94 -23.30
N LEU A 162 -6.34 5.03 -22.67
CA LEU A 162 -5.30 6.03 -22.97
C LEU A 162 -4.22 5.36 -23.82
N ALA A 163 -4.24 5.60 -25.13
CA ALA A 163 -3.31 4.96 -26.06
C ALA A 163 -2.09 5.84 -26.42
N GLY A 164 -2.17 7.15 -26.17
CA GLY A 164 -1.07 8.08 -26.43
C GLY A 164 0.05 8.03 -25.38
N ALA A 165 1.21 8.60 -25.72
CA ALA A 165 2.28 8.87 -24.76
C ALA A 165 1.91 10.10 -23.92
N ASN A 166 1.12 9.91 -22.87
CA ASN A 166 0.55 11.01 -22.12
C ASN A 166 1.58 11.66 -21.20
N VAL A 167 1.61 12.98 -21.22
CA VAL A 167 2.55 13.81 -20.44
C VAL A 167 1.81 14.69 -19.43
N HIS A 168 0.52 14.43 -19.20
CA HIS A 168 -0.26 15.11 -18.17
C HIS A 168 0.33 14.82 -16.79
N THR A 169 0.40 15.85 -15.96
CA THR A 169 1.02 15.79 -14.63
C THR A 169 0.01 15.83 -13.50
N GLY A 170 -1.24 16.22 -13.77
CA GLY A 170 -2.32 16.12 -12.81
C GLY A 170 -2.64 14.65 -12.51
N ALA A 171 -3.20 14.39 -11.33
CA ALA A 171 -3.53 13.04 -10.88
C ALA A 171 -4.49 12.32 -11.84
N THR A 172 -4.37 10.99 -11.88
CA THR A 172 -5.31 10.12 -12.59
C THR A 172 -6.15 9.38 -11.55
N SER A 173 -7.45 9.64 -11.52
CA SER A 173 -8.38 9.01 -10.58
C SER A 173 -9.35 8.09 -11.31
N VAL A 174 -9.33 6.81 -10.99
CA VAL A 174 -10.27 5.80 -11.49
C VAL A 174 -11.30 5.54 -10.40
N THR A 175 -12.46 6.18 -10.52
CA THR A 175 -13.51 6.15 -9.51
C THR A 175 -14.64 5.17 -9.83
N ALA A 176 -14.78 4.76 -11.10
CA ALA A 176 -15.68 3.69 -11.54
C ALA A 176 -15.32 3.16 -12.94
N GLY A 177 -15.70 1.92 -13.22
CA GLY A 177 -15.43 1.22 -14.48
C GLY A 177 -13.93 0.99 -14.71
N THR A 178 -13.52 0.87 -15.97
CA THR A 178 -12.13 0.47 -16.32
C THR A 178 -11.36 1.57 -17.02
N LEU A 179 -10.16 1.88 -16.55
CA LEU A 179 -9.16 2.66 -17.28
C LEU A 179 -8.07 1.70 -17.80
N LEU A 180 -7.88 1.64 -19.12
CA LEU A 180 -6.76 0.95 -19.75
C LEU A 180 -5.67 1.95 -20.13
N VAL A 181 -4.46 1.76 -19.63
CA VAL A 181 -3.28 2.52 -20.06
C VAL A 181 -2.48 1.65 -21.01
N ASP A 182 -2.60 1.90 -22.31
CA ASP A 182 -1.86 1.18 -23.37
C ASP A 182 -0.69 2.01 -23.91
N GLY A 183 -0.71 3.33 -23.70
CA GLY A 183 0.41 4.22 -23.94
C GLY A 183 1.24 4.42 -22.67
N SER A 184 1.40 5.68 -22.24
CA SER A 184 2.11 5.99 -20.99
C SER A 184 1.48 7.12 -20.20
N THR A 185 1.80 7.25 -18.90
CA THR A 185 1.51 8.45 -18.08
C THR A 185 2.80 9.08 -17.56
N ALA A 186 2.80 10.36 -17.17
CA ALA A 186 3.99 11.00 -16.59
C ALA A 186 4.22 10.56 -15.13
N ALA A 187 5.48 10.60 -14.67
CA ALA A 187 5.85 10.25 -13.29
C ALA A 187 5.16 11.10 -12.22
N ALA A 188 4.84 12.36 -12.54
CA ALA A 188 4.10 13.25 -11.65
C ALA A 188 2.60 12.93 -11.55
N SER A 189 2.05 12.14 -12.48
CA SER A 189 0.63 11.78 -12.48
C SER A 189 0.41 10.53 -11.61
N ALA A 190 0.30 10.74 -10.30
CA ALA A 190 -0.11 9.68 -9.38
C ALA A 190 -1.48 9.10 -9.80
N VAL A 191 -1.62 7.77 -9.69
CA VAL A 191 -2.83 7.04 -10.06
C VAL A 191 -3.52 6.49 -8.83
N SER A 192 -4.82 6.74 -8.69
CA SER A 192 -5.66 6.22 -7.62
C SER A 192 -6.80 5.40 -8.20
N VAL A 193 -7.08 4.23 -7.62
CA VAL A 193 -8.14 3.33 -8.04
C VAL A 193 -9.07 3.06 -6.85
N ALA A 194 -10.34 3.44 -7.00
CA ALA A 194 -11.35 3.28 -5.96
C ALA A 194 -11.97 1.87 -5.96
N ALA A 195 -12.71 1.56 -4.89
CA ALA A 195 -13.50 0.34 -4.79
C ALA A 195 -14.43 0.16 -6.00
N GLY A 196 -14.44 -1.05 -6.59
CA GLY A 196 -15.26 -1.38 -7.77
C GLY A 196 -14.76 -0.78 -9.09
N ALA A 197 -13.62 -0.08 -9.10
CA ALA A 197 -12.97 0.41 -10.31
C ALA A 197 -11.77 -0.46 -10.69
N THR A 198 -11.38 -0.41 -11.96
CA THR A 198 -10.29 -1.22 -12.52
C THR A 198 -9.26 -0.36 -13.25
N LEU A 199 -7.99 -0.55 -12.94
CA LEU A 199 -6.87 -0.11 -13.76
C LEU A 199 -6.27 -1.31 -14.50
N GLY A 200 -5.99 -1.16 -15.79
CA GLY A 200 -5.35 -2.18 -16.60
C GLY A 200 -4.62 -1.61 -17.81
N GLY A 201 -4.41 -2.42 -18.84
CA GLY A 201 -3.77 -2.05 -20.10
C GLY A 201 -2.40 -2.71 -20.28
N THR A 202 -1.73 -2.36 -21.37
CA THR A 202 -0.43 -2.93 -21.77
C THR A 202 0.71 -1.91 -21.82
N GLY A 203 0.49 -0.72 -21.27
CA GLY A 203 1.40 0.42 -21.33
C GLY A 203 2.24 0.60 -20.07
N THR A 204 2.69 1.84 -19.86
CA THR A 204 3.54 2.21 -18.71
C THR A 204 2.93 3.32 -17.87
N VAL A 205 2.72 3.06 -16.58
CA VAL A 205 2.32 4.06 -15.61
C VAL A 205 3.54 4.48 -14.80
N HIS A 206 4.09 5.66 -15.10
CA HIS A 206 5.29 6.16 -14.40
C HIS A 206 4.98 6.77 -13.03
N GLY A 207 3.73 7.19 -12.79
CA GLY A 207 3.30 7.67 -11.48
C GLY A 207 3.10 6.53 -10.49
N ALA A 208 3.17 6.84 -9.19
CA ALA A 208 2.84 5.88 -8.14
C ALA A 208 1.36 5.46 -8.26
N VAL A 209 1.08 4.16 -8.13
CA VAL A 209 -0.27 3.61 -8.17
C VAL A 209 -0.73 3.23 -6.76
N SER A 210 -1.90 3.72 -6.36
CA SER A 210 -2.61 3.25 -5.18
C SER A 210 -3.95 2.62 -5.54
N VAL A 211 -4.22 1.43 -5.00
CA VAL A 211 -5.48 0.70 -5.22
C VAL A 211 -6.14 0.45 -3.88
N ALA A 212 -7.30 1.08 -3.66
CA ALA A 212 -8.06 0.96 -2.43
C ALA A 212 -8.76 -0.40 -2.32
N ALA A 213 -9.28 -0.70 -1.12
CA ALA A 213 -10.01 -1.94 -0.85
C ALA A 213 -11.17 -2.14 -1.83
N GLY A 214 -11.23 -3.33 -2.43
CA GLY A 214 -12.20 -3.67 -3.46
C GLY A 214 -11.93 -3.05 -4.84
N GLY A 215 -10.83 -2.30 -5.02
CA GLY A 215 -10.32 -1.90 -6.34
C GLY A 215 -9.61 -3.05 -7.04
N THR A 216 -9.51 -2.97 -8.37
CA THR A 216 -8.90 -4.01 -9.20
C THR A 216 -7.72 -3.48 -10.01
N LEU A 217 -6.62 -4.23 -10.03
CA LEU A 217 -5.49 -4.04 -10.93
C LEU A 217 -5.37 -5.27 -11.84
N ALA A 218 -5.62 -5.08 -13.13
CA ALA A 218 -5.71 -6.13 -14.14
C ALA A 218 -4.77 -5.79 -15.30
N PRO A 219 -3.47 -6.17 -15.22
CA PRO A 219 -2.57 -6.05 -16.36
C PRO A 219 -3.16 -6.73 -17.61
N GLY A 220 -2.84 -6.22 -18.79
CA GLY A 220 -3.41 -6.74 -20.04
C GLY A 220 -4.64 -5.99 -20.52
N SER A 221 -5.21 -6.48 -21.63
CA SER A 221 -6.47 -6.00 -22.19
C SER A 221 -7.57 -7.01 -21.91
N LEU A 222 -8.84 -6.61 -22.08
CA LEU A 222 -9.97 -7.52 -21.88
C LEU A 222 -9.83 -8.78 -22.76
N ASN A 223 -9.64 -9.95 -22.13
CA ASN A 223 -9.44 -11.26 -22.76
C ASN A 223 -8.15 -11.42 -23.59
N ALA A 224 -7.13 -10.60 -23.33
CA ALA A 224 -5.86 -10.70 -24.03
C ALA A 224 -4.70 -10.46 -23.07
N THR A 225 -3.81 -11.46 -23.01
CA THR A 225 -2.60 -11.40 -22.18
C THR A 225 -1.75 -10.20 -22.55
N GLY A 226 -1.29 -9.43 -21.57
CA GLY A 226 -0.41 -8.29 -21.78
C GLY A 226 0.37 -7.88 -20.54
N THR A 227 1.35 -7.00 -20.74
CA THR A 227 2.19 -6.49 -19.64
C THR A 227 1.84 -5.05 -19.32
N LEU A 228 1.43 -4.78 -18.08
CA LEU A 228 1.32 -3.41 -17.56
C LEU A 228 2.58 -3.09 -16.75
N ALA A 229 3.31 -2.03 -17.14
CA ALA A 229 4.50 -1.60 -16.43
C ALA A 229 4.18 -0.48 -15.43
N LEU A 230 4.62 -0.61 -14.18
CA LEU A 230 4.39 0.36 -13.11
C LEU A 230 5.72 0.83 -12.50
N ALA A 231 5.78 2.09 -12.08
CA ALA A 231 6.89 2.57 -11.27
C ALA A 231 6.86 1.97 -9.86
N SER A 232 5.71 2.04 -9.19
CA SER A 232 5.43 1.45 -7.88
C SER A 232 3.93 1.20 -7.71
N ALA A 233 3.57 0.29 -6.81
CA ALA A 233 2.17 0.04 -6.46
C ALA A 233 1.98 -0.25 -4.97
N GLU A 234 0.95 0.35 -4.39
CA GLU A 234 0.45 0.11 -3.03
C GLU A 234 -0.99 -0.40 -3.11
N LEU A 235 -1.23 -1.61 -2.62
CA LEU A 235 -2.54 -2.26 -2.65
C LEU A 235 -3.12 -2.40 -1.25
N ASP A 236 -4.30 -1.85 -1.01
CA ASP A 236 -4.97 -1.96 0.29
C ASP A 236 -6.18 -2.88 0.16
N GLY A 237 -5.99 -4.21 0.21
CA GLY A 237 -7.10 -5.16 0.04
C GLY A 237 -7.68 -5.16 -1.39
N ALA A 238 -6.83 -4.89 -2.37
CA ALA A 238 -7.17 -4.90 -3.78
C ALA A 238 -7.27 -6.32 -4.35
N THR A 239 -7.79 -6.43 -5.57
CA THR A 239 -7.77 -7.65 -6.37
C THR A 239 -6.80 -7.50 -7.53
N LEU A 240 -5.91 -8.50 -7.70
CA LEU A 240 -5.07 -8.66 -8.88
C LEU A 240 -5.71 -9.69 -9.80
N VAL A 241 -5.88 -9.34 -11.07
CA VAL A 241 -6.46 -10.26 -12.06
C VAL A 241 -5.42 -10.55 -13.13
N PHE A 242 -5.21 -11.82 -13.44
CA PHE A 242 -4.31 -12.27 -14.50
C PHE A 242 -5.03 -13.27 -15.42
N ASP A 243 -4.99 -13.00 -16.72
CA ASP A 243 -5.31 -13.95 -17.77
C ASP A 243 -4.08 -14.83 -18.05
N LEU A 244 -4.26 -16.15 -18.06
CA LEU A 244 -3.19 -17.09 -18.38
C LEU A 244 -3.64 -17.99 -19.54
N GLN A 245 -2.73 -18.32 -20.45
CA GLN A 245 -3.05 -19.11 -21.63
C GLN A 245 -1.99 -20.19 -21.91
N ALA A 246 -2.41 -21.23 -22.63
CA ALA A 246 -1.52 -22.23 -23.20
C ALA A 246 -0.56 -21.60 -24.25
N PRO A 247 0.59 -22.21 -24.55
CA PRO A 247 1.10 -23.51 -24.09
C PRO A 247 1.72 -23.47 -22.67
N ALA A 248 2.43 -24.53 -22.27
CA ALA A 248 3.25 -24.53 -21.06
C ALA A 248 4.27 -23.38 -21.10
N ASN A 249 4.42 -22.66 -19.98
CA ASN A 249 5.19 -21.41 -19.91
C ASN A 249 4.71 -20.37 -20.96
N GLY A 250 3.42 -20.45 -21.30
CA GLY A 250 2.76 -19.65 -22.32
C GLY A 250 2.53 -18.21 -21.88
N PRO A 251 1.85 -17.42 -22.72
CA PRO A 251 1.58 -16.04 -22.42
C PRO A 251 0.66 -15.93 -21.20
N SER A 252 1.03 -15.02 -20.30
CA SER A 252 0.22 -14.59 -19.17
C SER A 252 0.20 -13.07 -19.13
N ASP A 253 -0.85 -12.53 -18.53
CA ASP A 253 -0.80 -11.18 -18.01
C ASP A 253 0.38 -11.05 -17.05
N LYS A 254 1.02 -9.89 -17.11
CA LYS A 254 2.17 -9.59 -16.28
C LYS A 254 2.12 -8.18 -15.74
N LEU A 255 2.32 -8.05 -14.44
CA LEU A 255 2.61 -6.77 -13.80
C LEU A 255 4.13 -6.56 -13.70
N ALA A 256 4.67 -5.59 -14.42
CA ALA A 256 6.09 -5.28 -14.39
C ALA A 256 6.35 -4.02 -13.55
N VAL A 257 6.55 -4.19 -12.24
CA VAL A 257 6.84 -3.10 -11.31
C VAL A 257 8.35 -2.89 -11.25
N THR A 258 8.84 -1.66 -11.43
CA THR A 258 10.28 -1.37 -11.34
C THR A 258 10.75 -1.03 -9.92
N GLY A 259 9.83 -0.62 -9.04
CA GLY A 259 10.08 -0.25 -7.65
C GLY A 259 9.41 -1.21 -6.66
N ALA A 260 8.94 -0.64 -5.55
CA ALA A 260 8.24 -1.37 -4.50
C ALA A 260 6.84 -1.81 -4.94
N PHE A 261 6.49 -3.06 -4.64
CA PHE A 261 5.16 -3.62 -4.82
C PHE A 261 4.60 -4.12 -3.48
N ASN A 262 3.81 -3.26 -2.85
CA ASN A 262 3.43 -3.42 -1.45
C ASN A 262 1.93 -3.69 -1.31
N THR A 263 1.58 -4.38 -0.23
CA THR A 263 0.18 -4.60 0.15
C THR A 263 -0.02 -4.24 1.62
N ALA A 264 -0.92 -3.29 1.90
CA ALA A 264 -1.27 -2.87 3.26
C ALA A 264 -2.26 -3.84 3.93
N ALA A 265 -3.10 -4.49 3.14
CA ALA A 265 -3.98 -5.57 3.54
C ALA A 265 -3.88 -6.73 2.51
N PRO A 266 -4.25 -7.97 2.90
CA PRO A 266 -4.11 -9.13 2.02
C PRO A 266 -4.71 -8.90 0.63
N THR A 267 -3.90 -9.09 -0.40
CA THR A 267 -4.32 -8.93 -1.80
C THR A 267 -4.67 -10.28 -2.41
N ALA A 268 -5.85 -10.36 -3.00
CA ALA A 268 -6.34 -11.57 -3.65
C ALA A 268 -5.89 -11.62 -5.13
N LEU A 269 -5.38 -12.77 -5.55
CA LEU A 269 -5.05 -13.08 -6.94
C LEU A 269 -6.18 -13.91 -7.57
N VAL A 270 -6.69 -13.41 -8.68
CA VAL A 270 -7.68 -14.06 -9.54
C VAL A 270 -7.00 -14.47 -10.83
N LEU A 271 -7.13 -15.74 -11.16
CA LEU A 271 -6.54 -16.32 -12.35
C LEU A 271 -7.65 -16.72 -13.30
N ASN A 272 -7.69 -16.07 -14.46
CA ASN A 272 -8.59 -16.45 -15.53
C ASN A 272 -7.88 -17.50 -16.39
N LEU A 273 -8.34 -18.74 -16.28
CA LEU A 273 -7.73 -19.90 -16.92
C LEU A 273 -8.54 -20.35 -18.14
N PRO A 274 -7.91 -21.01 -19.14
CA PRO A 274 -8.63 -21.68 -20.20
C PRO A 274 -9.52 -22.79 -19.64
N ALA A 275 -10.64 -23.10 -20.32
CA ALA A 275 -11.59 -24.12 -19.86
C ALA A 275 -10.97 -25.52 -19.69
N GLU A 276 -9.97 -25.84 -20.52
CA GLU A 276 -9.21 -27.11 -20.46
C GLU A 276 -8.13 -27.13 -19.36
N GLY A 277 -8.01 -26.06 -18.58
CA GLY A 277 -6.94 -25.86 -17.60
C GLY A 277 -5.65 -25.30 -18.22
N LEU A 278 -4.65 -25.09 -17.36
CA LEU A 278 -3.31 -24.70 -17.80
C LEU A 278 -2.40 -25.93 -17.93
N PRO A 279 -1.57 -26.00 -18.97
CA PRO A 279 -0.48 -26.98 -19.04
C PRO A 279 0.52 -26.79 -17.89
N ALA A 280 1.16 -27.89 -17.46
CA ALA A 280 2.23 -27.83 -16.46
C ALA A 280 3.38 -26.93 -16.93
N GLY A 281 3.86 -26.06 -16.04
CA GLY A 281 4.86 -25.03 -16.34
C GLY A 281 4.83 -23.89 -15.32
N THR A 282 5.71 -22.90 -15.51
CA THR A 282 5.78 -21.72 -14.64
C THR A 282 5.34 -20.48 -15.41
N TYR A 283 4.38 -19.75 -14.84
CA TYR A 283 3.80 -18.52 -15.38
C TYR A 283 4.19 -17.35 -14.47
N THR A 284 4.85 -16.33 -15.02
CA THR A 284 5.24 -15.14 -14.24
C THR A 284 4.11 -14.11 -14.23
N LEU A 285 3.51 -13.91 -13.06
CA LEU A 285 2.39 -12.98 -12.87
C LEU A 285 2.90 -11.55 -12.61
N ALA A 286 3.97 -11.40 -11.82
CA ALA A 286 4.53 -10.08 -11.55
C ALA A 286 6.05 -10.13 -11.35
N THR A 287 6.71 -9.00 -11.62
CA THR A 287 8.12 -8.74 -11.26
C THR A 287 8.22 -7.40 -10.54
N TYR A 288 9.11 -7.30 -9.55
CA TYR A 288 9.32 -6.11 -8.71
C TYR A 288 10.73 -6.05 -8.15
N ALA A 289 11.18 -4.86 -7.75
CA ALA A 289 12.46 -4.68 -7.06
C ALA A 289 12.39 -5.14 -5.60
N SER A 290 11.26 -4.88 -4.94
CA SER A 290 10.96 -5.32 -3.59
C SER A 290 9.46 -5.48 -3.41
N ARG A 291 9.04 -6.25 -2.39
CA ARG A 291 7.63 -6.38 -2.02
C ARG A 291 7.43 -6.41 -0.52
N SER A 292 6.20 -6.11 -0.10
CA SER A 292 5.73 -6.32 1.27
C SER A 292 4.28 -6.80 1.32
N GLY A 293 3.88 -7.31 2.48
CA GLY A 293 2.53 -7.81 2.75
C GLY A 293 2.21 -9.17 2.13
N VAL A 294 0.92 -9.49 2.02
CA VAL A 294 0.40 -10.84 1.74
C VAL A 294 -0.30 -10.90 0.39
N PHE A 295 0.15 -11.84 -0.45
CA PHE A 295 -0.48 -12.19 -1.72
C PHE A 295 -1.00 -13.62 -1.61
N ALA A 296 -2.26 -13.84 -1.95
CA ALA A 296 -2.87 -15.16 -1.89
C ALA A 296 -3.81 -15.38 -3.08
N LEU A 297 -3.93 -16.62 -3.55
CA LEU A 297 -4.97 -17.00 -4.51
C LEU A 297 -6.35 -16.80 -3.84
N GLN A 298 -7.29 -16.18 -4.55
CA GLN A 298 -8.64 -15.95 -4.02
C GLN A 298 -9.38 -17.26 -3.72
N GLN A 299 -9.08 -18.30 -4.48
CA GLN A 299 -9.65 -19.62 -4.37
C GLN A 299 -8.58 -20.68 -4.61
N MET A 300 -8.89 -21.93 -4.32
CA MET A 300 -8.01 -23.05 -4.65
C MET A 300 -8.00 -23.25 -6.16
N TYR A 301 -6.81 -23.26 -6.75
CA TYR A 301 -6.58 -23.69 -8.13
C TYR A 301 -5.83 -25.03 -8.06
N PRO A 302 -6.48 -26.16 -8.43
CA PRO A 302 -5.86 -27.49 -8.37
C PRO A 302 -4.54 -27.56 -9.14
N ASP A 303 -3.63 -28.41 -8.69
CA ASP A 303 -2.33 -28.64 -9.35
C ASP A 303 -1.50 -27.35 -9.54
N THR A 304 -1.69 -26.33 -8.69
CA THR A 304 -0.93 -25.09 -8.75
C THR A 304 -0.25 -24.75 -7.44
N ILE A 305 0.90 -24.09 -7.57
CA ILE A 305 1.70 -23.57 -6.48
C ILE A 305 1.96 -22.10 -6.78
N LEU A 306 1.37 -21.21 -5.98
CA LEU A 306 1.72 -19.79 -6.00
C LEU A 306 3.01 -19.61 -5.20
N THR A 307 4.06 -19.19 -5.88
CA THR A 307 5.32 -18.77 -5.26
C THR A 307 5.37 -17.25 -5.27
N VAL A 308 5.43 -16.70 -4.06
CA VAL A 308 5.55 -15.26 -3.83
C VAL A 308 7.01 -14.99 -3.47
N GLY A 309 7.86 -14.85 -4.48
CA GLY A 309 9.31 -14.72 -4.33
C GLY A 309 9.77 -13.30 -4.01
N ALA A 310 11.05 -13.11 -3.72
CA ALA A 310 11.60 -11.79 -3.36
C ALA A 310 11.48 -10.72 -4.47
N THR A 311 11.46 -11.14 -5.74
CA THR A 311 11.42 -10.24 -6.92
C THR A 311 10.38 -10.62 -7.97
N ALA A 312 9.61 -11.69 -7.76
CA ALA A 312 8.57 -12.12 -8.69
C ALA A 312 7.43 -12.91 -8.02
N LEU A 313 6.21 -12.73 -8.54
CA LEU A 313 5.10 -13.66 -8.32
C LEU A 313 5.10 -14.67 -9.47
N THR A 314 5.15 -15.95 -9.15
CA THR A 314 5.05 -17.02 -10.14
C THR A 314 3.98 -18.02 -9.76
N LEU A 315 3.25 -18.51 -10.75
CA LEU A 315 2.37 -19.65 -10.62
C LEU A 315 3.04 -20.85 -11.28
N THR A 316 3.35 -21.87 -10.49
CA THR A 316 3.83 -23.15 -11.02
C THR A 316 2.64 -24.10 -11.10
N VAL A 317 2.31 -24.53 -12.31
CA VAL A 317 1.33 -25.58 -12.58
C VAL A 317 2.08 -26.91 -12.66
N VAL A 318 1.70 -27.89 -11.84
CA VAL A 318 2.28 -29.23 -11.84
C VAL A 318 1.44 -30.19 -12.68
N PRO A 319 1.99 -31.32 -13.14
CA PRO A 319 1.19 -32.33 -13.82
C PRO A 319 0.02 -32.81 -12.94
N ALA A 320 -1.15 -32.99 -13.54
CA ALA A 320 -2.35 -33.43 -12.82
C ALA A 320 -2.10 -34.70 -12.01
N GLY A 321 -2.53 -34.68 -10.74
CA GLY A 321 -2.34 -35.79 -9.80
C GLY A 321 -1.00 -35.79 -9.06
N THR A 322 -0.14 -34.79 -9.31
CA THR A 322 1.04 -34.54 -8.46
C THR A 322 0.57 -33.87 -7.17
N ALA A 323 0.90 -34.44 -6.01
CA ALA A 323 0.60 -33.77 -4.76
C ALA A 323 1.44 -32.49 -4.61
N THR A 324 0.78 -31.37 -4.32
CA THR A 324 1.43 -30.09 -4.00
C THR A 324 1.67 -29.93 -2.50
N ASP A 325 0.92 -30.66 -1.69
CA ASP A 325 0.86 -30.51 -0.24
C ASP A 325 1.24 -31.84 0.42
N ILE A 326 2.06 -31.76 1.47
CA ILE A 326 2.42 -32.89 2.32
C ILE A 326 2.27 -32.52 3.80
N THR A 327 1.84 -33.48 4.61
CA THR A 327 1.66 -33.28 6.06
C THR A 327 2.69 -34.06 6.85
N TRP A 328 3.36 -33.43 7.81
CA TRP A 328 4.32 -34.09 8.69
C TRP A 328 3.65 -35.17 9.55
N THR A 329 4.14 -36.40 9.45
CA THR A 329 3.77 -37.51 10.33
C THR A 329 4.87 -37.79 11.35
N GLY A 330 6.13 -37.68 10.95
CA GLY A 330 7.29 -38.08 11.77
C GLY A 330 7.32 -39.58 12.07
N ALA A 331 6.72 -40.40 11.21
CA ALA A 331 6.52 -41.83 11.44
C ALA A 331 7.82 -42.65 11.38
N ALA A 332 8.75 -42.30 10.48
CA ALA A 332 10.01 -43.02 10.30
C ALA A 332 11.15 -42.47 11.17
N SER A 333 11.22 -41.15 11.38
CA SER A 333 12.25 -40.48 12.17
C SER A 333 11.85 -39.04 12.53
N SER A 334 12.72 -38.32 13.23
CA SER A 334 12.58 -36.87 13.47
C SER A 334 13.26 -36.00 12.41
N LEU A 335 13.69 -36.57 11.27
CA LEU A 335 14.39 -35.84 10.22
C LEU A 335 13.43 -35.27 9.18
N TRP A 336 13.52 -33.98 8.92
CA TRP A 336 13.02 -33.39 7.69
C TRP A 336 14.18 -33.32 6.69
N ASP A 337 14.29 -34.38 5.90
CA ASP A 337 15.26 -34.53 4.81
C ASP A 337 14.55 -34.98 3.51
N PHE A 338 15.34 -35.36 2.50
CA PHE A 338 14.85 -35.76 1.18
C PHE A 338 14.64 -37.28 1.02
N THR A 339 14.79 -38.06 2.10
CA THR A 339 14.87 -39.53 2.05
C THR A 339 13.99 -40.24 3.05
N ALA A 340 13.62 -39.59 4.15
CA ALA A 340 12.81 -40.18 5.21
C ALA A 340 11.31 -40.08 4.88
N ASP A 341 10.61 -41.19 5.06
CA ASP A 341 9.15 -41.30 4.87
C ASP A 341 8.42 -40.79 6.12
N ASN A 342 8.52 -39.47 6.32
CA ASN A 342 7.93 -38.74 7.46
C ASN A 342 6.71 -37.91 7.05
N TRP A 343 6.10 -38.20 5.91
CA TRP A 343 5.09 -37.36 5.29
C TRP A 343 3.86 -38.17 4.90
N ALA A 344 2.69 -37.52 5.00
CA ALA A 344 1.44 -38.01 4.43
C ALA A 344 1.16 -37.29 3.10
N PRO A 345 0.58 -37.98 2.10
CA PRO A 345 0.23 -39.42 2.10
C PRO A 345 1.44 -40.37 2.23
N GLU A 346 1.24 -41.56 2.81
CA GLU A 346 2.31 -42.55 3.05
C GLU A 346 3.10 -42.88 1.77
N GLY A 347 4.42 -42.98 1.89
CA GLY A 347 5.32 -43.22 0.77
C GLY A 347 5.74 -41.96 0.01
N MET A 348 5.29 -40.78 0.43
CA MET A 348 5.74 -39.50 -0.12
C MET A 348 7.01 -39.02 0.59
N LEU A 349 8.01 -38.64 -0.22
CA LEU A 349 9.22 -37.99 0.27
C LEU A 349 9.12 -36.49 0.06
N TYR A 350 9.73 -35.72 0.96
CA TYR A 350 9.83 -34.29 0.77
C TYR A 350 10.73 -33.95 -0.43
N THR A 351 10.25 -33.03 -1.26
CA THR A 351 11.02 -32.35 -2.30
C THR A 351 10.81 -30.86 -2.19
N ASN A 352 11.81 -30.07 -2.61
CA ASN A 352 11.69 -28.62 -2.63
C ASN A 352 10.51 -28.16 -3.51
N GLY A 353 9.90 -27.04 -3.12
CA GLY A 353 8.72 -26.48 -3.78
C GLY A 353 7.38 -27.04 -3.32
N LEU A 354 7.33 -28.08 -2.48
CA LEU A 354 6.07 -28.56 -1.89
C LEU A 354 5.57 -27.61 -0.78
N ASN A 355 4.26 -27.58 -0.57
CA ASN A 355 3.64 -26.99 0.62
C ASN A 355 3.70 -28.01 1.76
N VAL A 356 4.27 -27.59 2.88
CA VAL A 356 4.50 -28.44 4.05
C VAL A 356 3.55 -28.04 5.16
N ILE A 357 2.85 -29.02 5.72
CA ILE A 357 1.84 -28.82 6.76
C ILE A 357 2.28 -29.56 8.02
N PHE A 358 2.25 -28.86 9.16
CA PHE A 358 2.35 -29.44 10.49
C PHE A 358 1.02 -29.22 11.21
N ASP A 359 0.38 -30.32 11.60
CA ASP A 359 -0.90 -30.33 12.32
C ASP A 359 -0.81 -31.17 13.61
N ASP A 360 -1.92 -31.35 14.31
CA ASP A 360 -1.92 -32.11 15.58
C ASP A 360 -1.77 -33.64 15.39
N SER A 361 -1.72 -34.15 14.14
CA SER A 361 -1.55 -35.59 13.87
C SER A 361 -0.09 -36.04 13.85
N GLY A 362 0.86 -35.14 13.58
CA GLY A 362 2.26 -35.47 13.45
C GLY A 362 3.02 -35.60 14.78
N ALA A 363 4.14 -36.33 14.78
CA ALA A 363 4.99 -36.44 15.96
C ALA A 363 5.73 -35.12 16.28
N ALA A 364 5.54 -34.58 17.49
CA ALA A 364 6.13 -33.32 17.95
C ALA A 364 7.00 -33.43 19.23
N ALA A 365 7.08 -34.61 19.85
CA ALA A 365 7.78 -34.80 21.13
C ALA A 365 9.30 -34.58 21.04
N ALA A 366 9.89 -34.83 19.87
CA ALA A 366 11.28 -34.53 19.56
C ALA A 366 11.35 -33.40 18.52
N PRO A 367 12.42 -32.58 18.52
CA PRO A 367 12.61 -31.56 17.48
C PRO A 367 12.66 -32.18 16.08
N VAL A 368 11.94 -31.57 15.14
CA VAL A 368 12.04 -31.87 13.72
C VAL A 368 13.36 -31.29 13.23
N THR A 369 14.32 -32.15 12.96
CA THR A 369 15.69 -31.77 12.62
C THR A 369 15.82 -31.64 11.11
N ILE A 370 16.34 -30.51 10.65
CA ILE A 370 16.61 -30.20 9.24
C ILE A 370 18.13 -30.28 9.05
N PRO A 371 18.69 -31.42 8.60
CA PRO A 371 20.14 -31.63 8.54
C PRO A 371 20.81 -30.87 7.40
N ALA A 372 20.07 -30.52 6.35
CA ALA A 372 20.52 -29.73 5.21
C ALA A 372 19.38 -28.76 4.79
N PRO A 373 19.69 -27.62 4.15
CA PRO A 373 18.69 -26.63 3.81
C PRO A 373 17.53 -27.21 2.97
N VAL A 374 16.30 -26.92 3.39
CA VAL A 374 15.08 -27.28 2.67
C VAL A 374 14.39 -26.00 2.18
N ALA A 375 13.88 -26.01 0.95
CA ALA A 375 13.20 -24.88 0.33
C ALA A 375 11.77 -25.27 -0.09
N PRO A 376 10.84 -25.44 0.87
CA PRO A 376 9.43 -25.66 0.57
C PRO A 376 8.83 -24.41 -0.06
N ASN A 377 7.69 -24.52 -0.74
CA ASN A 377 6.95 -23.33 -1.16
C ASN A 377 6.31 -22.63 0.05
N SER A 378 5.73 -23.41 0.95
CA SER A 378 5.20 -22.92 2.22
C SER A 378 5.38 -23.93 3.33
N VAL A 379 5.38 -23.43 4.56
CA VAL A 379 5.37 -24.19 5.81
C VAL A 379 4.22 -23.64 6.64
N THR A 380 3.15 -24.40 6.76
CA THR A 380 2.02 -24.05 7.61
C THR A 380 2.07 -24.90 8.87
N VAL A 381 2.20 -24.25 10.02
CA VAL A 381 2.08 -24.90 11.33
C VAL A 381 0.74 -24.48 11.91
N ASN A 382 -0.24 -25.38 11.94
CA ASN A 382 -1.59 -25.10 12.43
C ASN A 382 -1.98 -26.13 13.49
N THR A 383 -1.59 -25.85 14.74
CA THR A 383 -1.72 -26.81 15.85
C THR A 383 -2.38 -26.18 17.06
N THR A 384 -3.20 -27.00 17.73
CA THR A 384 -3.82 -26.64 19.01
C THR A 384 -3.04 -27.20 20.19
N ASN A 385 -2.48 -28.40 20.05
CA ASN A 385 -1.85 -29.15 21.13
C ASN A 385 -0.36 -29.37 20.89
N ASN A 386 0.03 -29.71 19.67
CA ASN A 386 1.42 -30.00 19.35
C ASN A 386 2.24 -28.73 19.22
N ALA A 387 3.19 -28.54 20.15
CA ALA A 387 4.22 -27.52 20.03
C ALA A 387 5.41 -28.09 19.25
N TYR A 388 5.63 -27.58 18.04
CA TYR A 388 6.72 -28.04 17.17
C TYR A 388 7.99 -27.23 17.39
N THR A 389 9.14 -27.92 17.36
CA THR A 389 10.45 -27.29 17.22
C THR A 389 11.04 -27.69 15.88
N LEU A 390 11.28 -26.71 15.01
CA LEU A 390 12.03 -26.91 13.76
C LEU A 390 13.49 -26.52 14.01
N SER A 391 14.39 -27.50 13.96
CA SER A 391 15.80 -27.33 14.34
C SER A 391 16.71 -27.47 13.13
N ALA A 392 17.38 -26.39 12.72
CA ALA A 392 18.46 -26.44 11.74
C ALA A 392 19.66 -27.18 12.32
N GLY A 393 20.00 -28.35 11.76
CA GLY A 393 21.14 -29.18 12.15
C GLY A 393 22.44 -28.86 11.38
N GLY A 394 22.36 -28.03 10.33
CA GLY A 394 23.47 -27.68 9.44
C GLY A 394 23.72 -26.17 9.33
N SER A 395 24.15 -25.71 8.15
CA SER A 395 24.40 -24.28 7.88
C SER A 395 23.13 -23.44 7.79
N ALA A 396 21.99 -24.03 7.42
CA ALA A 396 20.67 -23.40 7.48
C ALA A 396 19.56 -24.48 7.50
N GLY A 397 18.41 -24.15 8.08
CA GLY A 397 17.20 -24.99 8.09
C GLY A 397 16.28 -24.67 6.92
N LEU A 398 15.28 -23.82 7.17
CA LEU A 398 14.40 -23.30 6.11
C LEU A 398 15.17 -22.33 5.22
N SER A 399 14.98 -22.41 3.91
CA SER A 399 15.70 -21.64 2.89
C SER A 399 14.83 -21.35 1.67
N GLY A 400 15.38 -20.62 0.68
CA GLY A 400 14.65 -20.23 -0.52
C GLY A 400 13.46 -19.31 -0.22
N ASP A 401 12.51 -19.22 -1.13
CA ASP A 401 11.35 -18.34 -1.00
C ASP A 401 10.24 -18.89 -0.09
N ALA A 402 10.55 -19.84 0.79
CA ALA A 402 9.58 -20.52 1.65
C ALA A 402 8.79 -19.52 2.53
N TRP A 403 7.48 -19.58 2.45
CA TRP A 403 6.59 -18.88 3.37
C TRP A 403 6.42 -19.66 4.65
N LEU A 404 6.51 -19.01 5.81
CA LEU A 404 6.21 -19.66 7.08
C LEU A 404 4.94 -19.05 7.67
N VAL A 405 3.92 -19.87 7.90
CA VAL A 405 2.66 -19.45 8.47
C VAL A 405 2.40 -20.23 9.76
N LYS A 406 2.38 -19.53 10.89
CA LYS A 406 2.05 -20.11 12.19
C LYS A 406 0.63 -19.72 12.60
N ARG A 407 -0.24 -20.71 12.73
CA ARG A 407 -1.64 -20.63 13.14
C ARG A 407 -1.88 -21.52 14.37
N GLY A 408 -3.01 -21.31 15.03
CA GLY A 408 -3.38 -22.05 16.23
C GLY A 408 -2.59 -21.64 17.48
N PRO A 409 -3.06 -22.02 18.68
CA PRO A 409 -2.52 -21.53 19.95
C PRO A 409 -1.20 -22.18 20.40
N ALA A 410 -0.86 -23.38 19.93
CA ALA A 410 0.37 -24.06 20.38
C ALA A 410 1.63 -23.30 19.92
N ALA A 411 2.75 -23.46 20.62
CA ALA A 411 3.99 -22.75 20.27
C ALA A 411 4.68 -23.36 19.03
N LEU A 412 5.40 -22.53 18.28
CA LEU A 412 6.39 -22.96 17.30
C LEU A 412 7.75 -22.41 17.72
N THR A 413 8.74 -23.28 17.87
CA THR A 413 10.14 -22.89 18.07
C THR A 413 10.91 -23.03 16.77
N LEU A 414 11.57 -21.95 16.34
CA LEU A 414 12.57 -21.99 15.28
C LEU A 414 13.96 -21.98 15.92
N LYS A 415 14.72 -23.04 15.68
CA LYS A 415 16.02 -23.25 16.29
C LYS A 415 17.14 -23.30 15.26
N GLY A 416 18.21 -22.56 15.53
CA GLY A 416 19.35 -22.42 14.63
C GLY A 416 19.12 -21.38 13.53
N LEU A 417 19.88 -21.45 12.43
CA LEU A 417 19.79 -20.46 11.35
C LEU A 417 18.73 -20.86 10.32
N HIS A 418 17.79 -19.96 10.05
CA HIS A 418 16.79 -20.06 8.98
C HIS A 418 16.94 -18.85 8.04
N THR A 419 17.06 -19.12 6.74
CA THR A 419 17.43 -18.15 5.70
C THR A 419 16.37 -18.01 4.62
N HIS A 420 15.15 -18.48 4.87
CA HIS A 420 14.05 -18.29 3.92
C HIS A 420 13.71 -16.80 3.75
N SER A 421 13.41 -16.42 2.50
CA SER A 421 13.05 -15.07 2.07
C SER A 421 11.55 -14.84 1.96
N GLY A 422 10.75 -15.92 1.91
CA GLY A 422 9.31 -15.83 2.00
C GLY A 422 8.88 -15.25 3.35
N ALA A 423 7.70 -14.64 3.40
CA ALA A 423 7.24 -13.97 4.62
C ALA A 423 6.99 -14.98 5.74
N SER A 424 7.33 -14.60 6.97
CA SER A 424 6.97 -15.33 8.19
C SER A 424 5.80 -14.62 8.86
N ALA A 425 4.62 -15.23 8.80
CA ALA A 425 3.40 -14.73 9.44
C ALA A 425 3.06 -15.59 10.65
N VAL A 426 2.92 -14.99 11.82
CA VAL A 426 2.38 -15.64 13.03
C VAL A 426 1.02 -15.04 13.29
N GLU A 427 -0.03 -15.78 13.00
CA GLU A 427 -1.41 -15.30 13.14
C GLU A 427 -1.91 -15.43 14.57
N ALA A 428 -1.48 -16.48 15.28
CA ALA A 428 -1.82 -16.75 16.66
C ALA A 428 -0.76 -17.61 17.37
N GLY A 429 -0.78 -17.56 18.70
CA GLY A 429 0.11 -18.36 19.54
C GLY A 429 1.50 -17.75 19.68
N ILE A 430 2.49 -18.57 20.06
CA ILE A 430 3.86 -18.11 20.30
C ILE A 430 4.77 -18.59 19.17
N LEU A 431 5.53 -17.65 18.59
CA LEU A 431 6.77 -17.95 17.88
C LEU A 431 7.93 -17.73 18.85
N HIS A 432 8.64 -18.80 19.20
CA HIS A 432 9.87 -18.73 19.98
C HIS A 432 11.08 -18.83 19.02
N LEU A 433 11.92 -17.81 19.01
CA LEU A 433 13.15 -17.79 18.23
C LEU A 433 14.36 -18.14 19.12
N ASP A 434 14.89 -19.36 18.96
CA ASP A 434 16.13 -19.90 19.55
C ASP A 434 17.21 -20.03 18.46
N GLY A 435 17.59 -18.91 17.85
CA GLY A 435 18.47 -18.89 16.67
C GLY A 435 18.32 -17.63 15.83
N SER A 436 18.59 -17.75 14.52
CA SER A 436 18.64 -16.61 13.61
C SER A 436 17.65 -16.73 12.46
N LEU A 437 16.98 -15.62 12.14
CA LEU A 437 16.14 -15.43 10.95
C LEU A 437 16.75 -14.32 10.11
N SER A 438 17.29 -14.62 8.93
CA SER A 438 18.19 -13.67 8.23
C SER A 438 17.72 -13.08 6.91
N ALA A 439 16.51 -13.42 6.43
CA ALA A 439 16.01 -12.94 5.14
C ALA A 439 14.48 -12.79 5.05
N THR A 440 13.74 -13.07 6.12
CA THR A 440 12.27 -13.11 6.10
C THR A 440 11.69 -11.88 6.80
N PRO A 441 10.78 -11.11 6.16
CA PRO A 441 9.88 -10.21 6.87
C PRO A 441 9.08 -10.99 7.92
N LEU A 442 8.87 -10.40 9.11
CA LEU A 442 8.15 -11.04 10.21
C LEU A 442 6.90 -10.23 10.57
N ILE A 443 5.74 -10.87 10.45
CA ILE A 443 4.43 -10.26 10.72
C ILE A 443 3.75 -11.03 11.86
N LEU A 444 3.47 -10.35 12.97
CA LEU A 444 2.75 -10.93 14.11
C LEU A 444 1.33 -10.35 14.14
N GLY A 445 0.34 -11.22 13.95
CA GLY A 445 -1.08 -10.91 14.10
C GLY A 445 -1.46 -10.60 15.55
N LYS A 446 -2.66 -10.07 15.74
CA LYS A 446 -3.15 -9.58 17.05
C LYS A 446 -3.11 -10.60 18.19
N ASP A 447 -3.23 -11.90 17.89
CA ASP A 447 -3.24 -12.96 18.90
C ASP A 447 -1.88 -13.69 18.98
N ALA A 448 -0.85 -13.14 18.34
CA ALA A 448 0.48 -13.71 18.28
C ALA A 448 1.44 -13.05 19.26
N VAL A 449 2.43 -13.84 19.68
CA VAL A 449 3.54 -13.40 20.52
C VAL A 449 4.86 -13.85 19.90
N LEU A 450 5.79 -12.92 19.74
CA LEU A 450 7.19 -13.23 19.48
C LEU A 450 7.98 -13.25 20.79
N GLN A 451 8.63 -14.38 21.07
CA GLN A 451 9.62 -14.52 22.13
C GLN A 451 10.98 -14.77 21.49
N GLN A 452 11.88 -13.80 21.60
CA GLN A 452 13.24 -13.91 21.11
C GLN A 452 14.21 -14.19 22.26
N ASP A 453 15.07 -15.19 22.13
CA ASP A 453 16.15 -15.41 23.09
C ASP A 453 17.27 -14.39 22.94
N ALA A 454 18.08 -14.19 23.98
CA ALA A 454 19.10 -13.12 23.99
C ALA A 454 20.20 -13.29 22.92
N ALA A 455 20.54 -14.54 22.58
CA ALA A 455 21.53 -14.85 21.54
C ALA A 455 20.93 -14.91 20.13
N SER A 456 19.60 -14.84 20.01
CA SER A 456 18.90 -14.92 18.74
C SER A 456 19.00 -13.63 17.95
N VAL A 457 18.93 -13.70 16.62
CA VAL A 457 19.10 -12.54 15.73
C VAL A 457 18.05 -12.55 14.63
N ILE A 458 17.35 -11.42 14.46
CA ILE A 458 16.59 -11.12 13.25
C ILE A 458 17.49 -10.22 12.38
N ALA A 459 17.74 -10.62 11.14
CA ALA A 459 18.69 -9.99 10.22
C ALA A 459 18.12 -9.87 8.80
N GLY A 460 18.75 -9.00 8.00
CA GLY A 460 18.45 -8.79 6.58
C GLY A 460 18.17 -7.33 6.26
N GLU A 461 18.90 -6.74 5.31
CA GLU A 461 18.86 -5.30 5.02
C GLU A 461 17.46 -4.77 4.68
N THR A 462 16.59 -5.60 4.11
CA THR A 462 15.22 -5.24 3.71
C THR A 462 14.14 -5.87 4.61
N VAL A 463 14.53 -6.63 5.64
CA VAL A 463 13.60 -7.33 6.52
C VAL A 463 12.91 -6.32 7.43
N SER A 464 11.57 -6.34 7.42
CA SER A 464 10.73 -5.56 8.32
C SER A 464 10.14 -6.43 9.44
N LEU A 465 9.78 -5.77 10.55
CA LEU A 465 9.14 -6.39 11.71
C LEU A 465 7.82 -5.67 12.01
N ILE A 466 6.69 -6.32 11.70
CA ILE A 466 5.35 -5.77 11.94
C ILE A 466 4.70 -6.52 13.11
N VAL A 467 4.40 -5.81 14.19
CA VAL A 467 3.87 -6.38 15.44
C VAL A 467 2.49 -5.82 15.75
N GLN A 468 1.44 -6.54 15.33
CA GLN A 468 0.06 -6.28 15.76
C GLN A 468 -0.29 -7.03 17.05
N GLY A 469 0.50 -8.04 17.42
CA GLY A 469 0.41 -8.79 18.68
C GLY A 469 1.33 -8.22 19.75
N LYS A 470 2.19 -9.07 20.33
CA LYS A 470 3.25 -8.66 21.28
C LYS A 470 4.61 -9.21 20.87
N ALA A 471 5.68 -8.48 21.20
CA ALA A 471 7.04 -8.96 20.96
C ALA A 471 7.99 -8.64 22.12
N TRP A 472 8.84 -9.59 22.48
CA TRP A 472 9.99 -9.39 23.35
C TRP A 472 11.28 -9.54 22.54
N LEU A 473 11.91 -8.41 22.21
CA LEU A 473 13.11 -8.36 21.39
C LEU A 473 14.34 -8.33 22.30
N ARG A 474 14.97 -9.48 22.49
CA ARG A 474 16.15 -9.64 23.36
C ARG A 474 17.47 -9.73 22.59
N GLY A 475 17.39 -9.90 21.28
CA GLY A 475 18.55 -10.10 20.41
C GLY A 475 19.23 -8.81 19.98
N ALA A 476 20.48 -8.93 19.55
CA ALA A 476 21.17 -7.91 18.78
C ALA A 476 20.78 -8.02 17.30
N ASN A 477 19.67 -7.39 16.93
CA ASN A 477 19.10 -7.51 15.59
C ASN A 477 19.83 -6.62 14.57
N THR A 478 19.82 -7.03 13.31
CA THR A 478 20.52 -6.36 12.21
C THR A 478 19.67 -6.22 10.94
N TYR A 479 18.34 -6.37 11.07
CA TYR A 479 17.43 -6.10 9.96
C TYR A 479 17.37 -4.60 9.65
N GLY A 480 17.16 -4.24 8.38
CA GLY A 480 17.18 -2.83 7.96
C GLY A 480 15.83 -2.21 7.59
N GLY A 481 14.76 -3.02 7.52
CA GLY A 481 13.41 -2.54 7.27
C GLY A 481 12.73 -1.97 8.52
N GLU A 482 11.56 -1.35 8.32
CA GLU A 482 10.80 -0.67 9.37
C GLU A 482 10.35 -1.64 10.47
N THR A 483 10.35 -1.15 11.71
CA THR A 483 9.65 -1.78 12.84
C THR A 483 8.30 -1.11 13.07
N VAL A 484 7.22 -1.87 13.10
CA VAL A 484 5.87 -1.34 13.39
C VAL A 484 5.31 -2.00 14.65
N ALA A 485 4.89 -1.19 15.62
CA ALA A 485 4.15 -1.62 16.80
C ALA A 485 2.70 -1.12 16.76
N GLY A 486 1.77 -2.05 16.95
CA GLY A 486 0.35 -1.75 17.06
C GLY A 486 -0.43 -1.70 15.76
N VAL A 487 -1.75 -1.60 15.92
CA VAL A 487 -2.72 -1.54 14.83
C VAL A 487 -3.90 -0.68 15.25
N ALA A 488 -4.50 0.02 14.28
CA ALA A 488 -5.66 0.88 14.52
C ALA A 488 -6.83 0.09 15.14
N GLY A 489 -7.58 0.71 16.05
CA GLY A 489 -8.70 0.09 16.76
C GLY A 489 -8.30 -0.79 17.96
N GLU A 490 -7.05 -1.24 18.05
CA GLU A 490 -6.56 -2.15 19.09
C GLU A 490 -5.68 -1.44 20.13
N TYR A 491 -5.43 -2.12 21.25
CA TYR A 491 -4.58 -1.65 22.34
C TYR A 491 -3.75 -2.78 22.96
N ASP A 492 -2.76 -2.42 23.77
CA ASP A 492 -1.80 -3.31 24.43
C ASP A 492 -1.03 -4.20 23.43
N ARG A 493 -0.79 -3.67 22.22
CA ARG A 493 -0.02 -4.31 21.15
C ARG A 493 1.42 -3.80 21.18
N ASP A 494 2.13 -4.23 22.22
CA ASP A 494 3.41 -3.64 22.61
C ASP A 494 4.62 -4.43 22.08
N ILE A 495 5.66 -3.69 21.67
CA ILE A 495 7.02 -4.21 21.54
C ILE A 495 7.79 -3.88 22.81
N THR A 496 8.43 -4.88 23.42
CA THR A 496 9.36 -4.70 24.53
C THR A 496 10.80 -4.85 24.02
N VAL A 497 11.56 -3.77 24.07
CA VAL A 497 12.98 -3.70 23.68
C VAL A 497 13.83 -4.09 24.89
N CYS A 498 14.53 -5.22 24.79
CA CYS A 498 15.38 -5.77 25.84
C CYS A 498 16.87 -5.76 25.48
N HIS A 499 17.25 -5.14 24.36
CA HIS A 499 18.63 -4.97 23.92
C HIS A 499 18.79 -3.65 23.16
N ASN A 500 19.99 -3.03 23.20
CA ASN A 500 20.23 -1.73 22.57
C ASN A 500 20.10 -1.74 21.04
N LEU A 501 20.26 -2.92 20.43
CA LEU A 501 20.13 -3.17 18.99
C LEU A 501 18.87 -3.96 18.63
N ALA A 502 17.87 -4.02 19.51
CA ALA A 502 16.72 -4.91 19.27
C ALA A 502 15.82 -4.45 18.11
N LEU A 503 15.86 -3.16 17.75
CA LEU A 503 15.06 -2.56 16.67
C LEU A 503 15.75 -2.62 15.29
N GLY A 504 16.87 -3.34 15.17
CA GLY A 504 17.60 -3.46 13.91
C GLY A 504 18.44 -2.21 13.60
N SER A 505 18.56 -1.90 12.32
CA SER A 505 19.24 -0.70 11.83
C SER A 505 18.33 0.53 11.90
N ALA A 506 18.91 1.69 12.18
CA ALA A 506 18.17 2.95 12.27
C ALA A 506 17.66 3.54 10.94
N ALA A 507 17.90 2.86 9.81
CA ALA A 507 17.63 3.43 8.49
C ALA A 507 16.14 3.64 8.19
N ALA A 508 15.28 2.69 8.58
CA ALA A 508 13.85 2.73 8.29
C ALA A 508 13.00 3.31 9.43
N GLY A 509 13.54 3.34 10.66
CA GLY A 509 12.82 3.83 11.82
C GLY A 509 11.80 2.84 12.40
N THR A 510 11.16 3.29 13.46
CA THR A 510 10.16 2.55 14.22
C THR A 510 8.87 3.35 14.27
N THR A 511 7.74 2.76 13.89
CA THR A 511 6.42 3.39 13.92
C THR A 511 5.53 2.74 14.99
N VAL A 512 4.84 3.57 15.77
CA VAL A 512 3.80 3.12 16.71
C VAL A 512 2.44 3.63 16.23
N VAL A 513 1.58 2.69 15.83
CA VAL A 513 0.22 2.99 15.38
C VAL A 513 -0.72 2.98 16.57
N GLY A 514 -1.20 4.15 16.96
CA GLY A 514 -2.16 4.34 18.04
C GLY A 514 -3.55 3.86 17.62
N GLY A 515 -4.11 2.90 18.37
CA GLY A 515 -5.37 2.26 18.00
C GLY A 515 -6.59 2.60 18.85
N HIS A 516 -6.41 2.92 20.15
CA HIS A 516 -7.52 3.12 21.08
C HIS A 516 -7.54 4.50 21.74
N ALA A 517 -8.71 5.03 22.08
CA ALA A 517 -8.87 6.38 22.64
C ALA A 517 -8.38 6.49 24.11
N SER A 518 -8.37 5.39 24.86
CA SER A 518 -8.04 5.34 26.29
C SER A 518 -6.81 4.52 26.63
N TYR A 519 -6.42 3.60 25.74
CA TYR A 519 -5.33 2.65 25.95
C TYR A 519 -4.31 2.83 24.84
N HIS A 520 -3.11 2.32 25.04
CA HIS A 520 -1.97 2.62 24.18
C HIS A 520 -1.58 1.39 23.37
N ASN A 521 -1.00 1.64 22.19
CA ASN A 521 0.03 0.77 21.64
C ASN A 521 1.39 1.41 21.91
N ARG A 522 2.41 0.61 22.18
CA ARG A 522 3.69 1.14 22.69
C ARG A 522 4.92 0.45 22.11
N VAL A 523 6.00 1.21 22.07
CA VAL A 523 7.36 0.67 22.21
C VAL A 523 7.77 0.90 23.67
N THR A 524 8.11 -0.19 24.36
CA THR A 524 8.52 -0.18 25.77
C THR A 524 10.00 -0.54 25.89
N LEU A 525 10.78 0.28 26.60
CA LEU A 525 12.19 0.01 26.87
C LEU A 525 12.37 -0.72 28.21
N ALA A 526 13.18 -1.78 28.21
CA ALA A 526 13.60 -2.44 29.45
C ALA A 526 14.66 -1.61 30.21
N PRO A 527 14.92 -1.91 31.50
CA PRO A 527 15.96 -1.21 32.27
C PRO A 527 17.35 -1.38 31.65
N GLY A 528 18.11 -0.28 31.61
CA GLY A 528 19.47 -0.23 31.08
C GLY A 528 19.56 -0.10 29.55
N ILE A 529 18.43 -0.04 28.85
CA ILE A 529 18.41 0.05 27.40
C ILE A 529 18.63 1.49 26.93
N THR A 530 19.53 1.65 25.97
CA THR A 530 19.73 2.87 25.19
C THR A 530 19.59 2.53 23.72
N VAL A 531 18.57 3.10 23.08
CA VAL A 531 18.37 3.04 21.62
C VAL A 531 18.95 4.32 21.01
N THR A 532 19.85 4.24 20.03
CA THR A 532 20.55 5.40 19.45
C THR A 532 20.31 5.50 17.96
N GLY A 533 20.03 6.71 17.47
CA GLY A 533 19.86 7.03 16.04
C GLY A 533 18.50 6.62 15.46
N GLU A 534 17.73 5.79 16.15
CA GLU A 534 16.42 5.30 15.72
C GLU A 534 15.39 6.43 15.71
N THR A 535 14.74 6.66 14.57
CA THR A 535 13.60 7.59 14.50
C THR A 535 12.33 6.87 14.93
N LEU A 536 11.63 7.41 15.94
CA LEU A 536 10.32 6.95 16.38
C LEU A 536 9.21 7.79 15.77
N THR A 537 8.29 7.19 15.03
CA THR A 537 7.08 7.84 14.54
C THR A 537 5.87 7.42 15.38
N LEU A 538 5.21 8.39 16.01
CA LEU A 538 3.96 8.20 16.74
C LEU A 538 2.80 8.62 15.84
N THR A 539 1.92 7.69 15.49
CA THR A 539 0.84 7.91 14.52
C THR A 539 -0.50 7.31 14.98
N GLY A 540 -1.54 7.47 14.15
CA GLY A 540 -2.88 6.92 14.38
C GLY A 540 -3.77 7.79 15.28
N SER A 541 -5.09 7.70 15.11
CA SER A 541 -6.07 8.47 15.88
C SER A 541 -6.25 8.00 17.33
N GLY A 542 -5.70 6.83 17.66
CA GLY A 542 -5.60 6.34 19.04
C GLY A 542 -4.27 6.72 19.70
N ARG A 543 -4.08 6.29 20.95
CA ARG A 543 -2.86 6.62 21.72
C ARG A 543 -1.66 5.77 21.27
N SER A 544 -0.61 6.43 20.80
CA SER A 544 0.70 5.84 20.49
C SER A 544 1.75 6.37 21.46
N ALA A 545 2.63 5.49 21.97
CA ALA A 545 3.60 5.91 22.98
C ALA A 545 4.97 5.26 22.87
N LEU A 546 5.98 6.03 23.28
CA LEU A 546 7.21 5.50 23.87
C LEU A 546 6.98 5.32 25.38
N ALA A 547 7.44 4.21 25.96
CA ALA A 547 7.22 3.93 27.37
C ALA A 547 8.42 3.33 28.09
N PHE A 548 8.51 3.64 29.39
CA PHE A 548 9.25 2.88 30.39
C PHE A 548 8.26 2.44 31.48
N THR A 549 8.12 1.14 31.70
CA THR A 549 7.05 0.58 32.55
C THR A 549 7.56 -0.14 33.80
N ASN A 550 8.87 -0.39 33.90
CA ASN A 550 9.48 -1.06 35.04
C ASN A 550 9.40 -0.22 36.31
N ALA A 551 9.31 -0.89 37.47
CA ALA A 551 9.19 -0.26 38.79
C ALA A 551 10.32 0.74 39.11
N SER A 552 11.53 0.43 38.64
CA SER A 552 12.71 1.26 38.80
C SER A 552 13.70 1.05 37.65
N GLY A 553 14.69 1.93 37.57
CA GLY A 553 15.76 1.89 36.57
C GLY A 553 15.65 3.04 35.58
N THR A 554 16.52 2.99 34.58
CA THR A 554 16.63 4.02 33.55
C THR A 554 16.63 3.39 32.17
N ALA A 555 15.94 4.02 31.22
CA ALA A 555 16.09 3.73 29.79
C ALA A 555 16.20 5.02 29.00
N THR A 556 16.81 4.95 27.82
CA THR A 556 17.09 6.10 26.97
C THR A 556 16.63 5.84 25.53
N TRP A 557 15.88 6.79 24.98
CA TRP A 557 15.64 6.91 23.55
C TRP A 557 16.45 8.07 22.99
N ASP A 558 17.53 7.79 22.29
CA ASP A 558 18.48 8.75 21.74
C ASP A 558 18.38 8.83 20.20
N GLY A 559 17.19 9.17 19.73
CA GLY A 559 16.89 9.38 18.32
C GLY A 559 15.70 10.31 18.15
N HIS A 560 15.37 10.68 16.91
CA HIS A 560 14.25 11.58 16.64
C HIS A 560 12.92 10.98 17.09
N ILE A 561 11.97 11.84 17.45
CA ILE A 561 10.59 11.45 17.69
C ILE A 561 9.70 12.33 16.80
N VAL A 562 8.87 11.69 15.97
CA VAL A 562 7.96 12.34 15.03
C VAL A 562 6.52 12.18 15.52
N THR A 563 5.80 13.28 15.70
CA THR A 563 4.35 13.26 15.98
C THR A 563 3.56 13.47 14.70
N ALA A 564 3.04 12.38 14.14
CA ALA A 564 2.35 12.43 12.85
C ALA A 564 1.02 13.24 12.95
N PRO A 565 0.56 13.86 11.85
CA PRO A 565 -0.70 14.62 11.84
C PRO A 565 -1.87 13.81 12.40
N GLY A 566 -2.63 14.40 13.32
CA GLY A 566 -3.80 13.76 13.95
C GLY A 566 -3.48 12.66 14.96
N SER A 567 -2.20 12.45 15.30
CA SER A 567 -1.81 11.46 16.31
C SER A 567 -2.15 11.89 17.74
N LEU A 568 -2.43 10.92 18.60
CA LEU A 568 -2.40 11.12 20.05
C LEU A 568 -1.06 10.57 20.58
N ALA A 569 -0.04 11.43 20.62
CA ALA A 569 1.34 11.05 20.93
C ALA A 569 1.69 11.18 22.42
N PHE A 570 2.36 10.16 22.97
CA PHE A 570 2.69 10.07 24.38
C PHE A 570 4.14 9.62 24.67
N ILE A 571 4.70 10.17 25.75
CA ILE A 571 5.94 9.70 26.38
C ILE A 571 5.59 9.31 27.81
N ASN A 572 5.70 8.01 28.14
CA ASN A 572 5.20 7.48 29.41
C ASN A 572 6.34 6.95 30.29
N CYS A 573 6.39 7.38 31.54
CA CYS A 573 7.25 6.78 32.56
C CYS A 573 6.38 6.32 33.73
N ASN A 574 5.93 5.06 33.69
CA ASN A 574 4.74 4.64 34.44
C ASN A 574 4.94 4.61 35.96
N GLN A 575 6.15 4.31 36.42
CA GLN A 575 6.43 4.03 37.82
C GLN A 575 7.30 5.12 38.43
N ARG A 576 7.05 5.43 39.71
CA ARG A 576 7.64 6.58 40.42
C ARG A 576 9.17 6.60 40.40
N ASP A 577 9.80 5.44 40.56
CA ASP A 577 11.26 5.32 40.62
C ASP A 577 11.88 4.99 39.24
N GLY A 578 11.07 5.05 38.18
CA GLY A 578 11.50 4.92 36.80
C GLY A 578 12.00 6.23 36.20
N ASN A 579 12.98 6.12 35.32
CA ASN A 579 13.55 7.25 34.59
C ASN A 579 13.56 6.95 33.08
N LEU A 580 12.88 7.80 32.30
CA LEU A 580 12.93 7.75 30.84
C LEU A 580 13.66 8.98 30.32
N ILE A 581 14.76 8.77 29.61
CA ILE A 581 15.59 9.83 29.03
C ILE A 581 15.28 9.92 27.53
N ILE A 582 15.00 11.13 27.05
CA ILE A 582 14.77 11.44 25.63
C ILE A 582 15.93 12.30 25.14
N GLY A 583 16.73 11.73 24.24
CA GLY A 583 17.99 12.28 23.76
C GLY A 583 19.12 12.16 24.79
N THR A 584 20.35 12.03 24.32
CA THR A 584 21.55 12.27 25.12
C THR A 584 22.03 13.71 24.93
N PRO A 585 22.61 14.37 25.96
CA PRO A 585 23.08 15.76 25.83
C PRO A 585 24.09 15.93 24.68
N GLY A 586 23.89 16.94 23.84
CA GLY A 586 24.77 17.23 22.70
C GLY A 586 24.51 16.41 21.43
N THR A 587 23.40 15.67 21.37
CA THR A 587 22.94 14.99 20.15
C THR A 587 21.99 15.86 19.33
N ASP A 588 21.84 15.48 18.06
CA ASP A 588 20.89 16.09 17.13
C ASP A 588 19.47 15.49 17.27
N ALA A 589 19.18 14.73 18.33
CA ALA A 589 17.86 14.13 18.53
C ALA A 589 16.80 15.22 18.80
N VAL A 590 15.74 15.23 18.00
CA VAL A 590 14.66 16.25 18.04
C VAL A 590 13.29 15.58 18.06
N ILE A 591 12.37 16.15 18.87
CA ILE A 591 10.94 15.86 18.80
C ILE A 591 10.28 16.86 17.83
N HIS A 592 9.73 16.42 16.71
CA HIS A 592 9.12 17.30 15.70
C HIS A 592 7.85 16.70 15.10
N GLY A 593 7.06 17.50 14.39
CA GLY A 593 5.81 17.03 13.75
C GLY A 593 4.64 17.99 13.89
N ASP A 594 3.44 17.46 13.62
CA ASP A 594 2.21 18.22 13.42
C ASP A 594 1.09 17.87 14.43
N ALA A 595 1.44 17.14 15.49
CA ALA A 595 0.52 16.80 16.56
C ALA A 595 1.07 17.16 17.94
N ASP A 596 0.15 17.33 18.88
CA ASP A 596 0.44 17.58 20.28
C ASP A 596 1.13 16.35 20.91
N ILE A 597 1.93 16.60 21.95
CA ILE A 597 2.62 15.52 22.69
C ILE A 597 2.39 15.66 24.20
N GLN A 598 2.16 14.53 24.87
CA GLN A 598 2.00 14.51 26.33
C GLN A 598 3.07 13.63 27.01
N PHE A 599 3.77 14.22 27.96
CA PHE A 599 4.65 13.56 28.92
C PHE A 599 3.83 13.15 30.14
N ARG A 600 3.79 11.85 30.45
CA ARG A 600 2.80 11.31 31.40
C ARG A 600 3.37 10.42 32.49
N GLU A 601 2.45 10.11 33.41
CA GLU A 601 2.56 9.12 34.47
C GLU A 601 3.41 9.57 35.68
N LEU A 602 3.85 8.62 36.52
CA LEU A 602 4.37 8.87 37.87
C LEU A 602 5.88 9.11 37.95
N GLY A 603 6.64 8.63 36.97
CA GLY A 603 8.09 8.63 36.98
C GLY A 603 8.72 9.96 36.55
N THR A 604 10.04 9.91 36.39
CA THR A 604 10.82 11.03 35.86
C THR A 604 11.03 10.86 34.36
N ILE A 605 10.72 11.91 33.60
CA ILE A 605 11.10 12.02 32.20
C ILE A 605 12.12 13.15 32.06
N VAL A 606 13.27 12.86 31.47
CA VAL A 606 14.31 13.85 31.16
C VAL A 606 14.33 14.06 29.66
N CYS A 607 13.97 15.26 29.20
CA CYS A 607 13.97 15.62 27.80
C CYS A 607 15.20 16.48 27.49
N ASN A 608 16.25 15.87 26.95
CA ASN A 608 17.42 16.55 26.43
C ASN A 608 17.25 16.93 24.95
N SER A 609 16.39 16.21 24.22
CA SER A 609 16.04 16.55 22.84
C SER A 609 15.35 17.91 22.74
N ARG A 610 15.67 18.66 21.68
CA ARG A 610 14.93 19.87 21.31
C ARG A 610 13.52 19.48 20.86
N ILE A 611 12.54 20.31 21.21
CA ILE A 611 11.15 20.18 20.78
C ILE A 611 10.88 21.22 19.69
N GLU A 612 10.41 20.77 18.53
CA GLU A 612 10.10 21.55 17.32
C GLU A 612 8.66 21.27 16.85
N LEU A 613 7.69 21.75 17.62
CA LEU A 613 6.26 21.52 17.38
C LEU A 613 5.50 22.86 17.21
N PRO A 614 5.73 23.60 16.11
CA PRO A 614 5.16 24.91 15.90
C PRO A 614 3.62 24.86 15.88
N GLY A 615 2.98 25.74 16.65
CA GLY A 615 1.52 25.78 16.73
C GLY A 615 0.89 24.70 17.61
N ARG A 616 1.67 23.81 18.23
CA ARG A 616 1.17 22.65 19.00
C ARG A 616 1.30 22.83 20.50
N THR A 617 0.65 21.91 21.21
CA THR A 617 0.68 21.79 22.66
C THR A 617 1.67 20.72 23.10
N VAL A 618 2.54 21.08 24.03
CA VAL A 618 3.36 20.16 24.81
C VAL A 618 2.77 20.10 26.21
N ALA A 619 2.48 18.89 26.72
CA ALA A 619 1.84 18.76 28.02
C ALA A 619 2.63 17.88 29.00
N ARG A 620 2.58 18.25 30.28
CA ARG A 620 2.85 17.37 31.43
C ARG A 620 1.53 16.99 32.09
N ASN A 621 1.26 15.69 32.25
CA ASN A 621 0.00 15.18 32.80
C ASN A 621 0.20 13.97 33.72
N ASN A 622 -0.48 13.90 34.86
CA ASN A 622 -0.21 13.03 36.03
C ASN A 622 0.96 13.48 36.92
N SER A 623 1.15 12.84 38.08
CA SER A 623 1.90 13.42 39.21
C SER A 623 3.45 13.36 39.13
N GLY A 624 4.05 12.83 38.07
CA GLY A 624 5.51 12.70 37.99
C GLY A 624 6.25 13.98 37.59
N LEU A 625 7.53 13.83 37.26
CA LEU A 625 8.46 14.92 36.91
C LEU A 625 8.77 14.92 35.41
N LEU A 626 8.74 16.09 34.77
CA LEU A 626 9.41 16.34 33.51
C LEU A 626 10.52 17.36 33.70
N LEU A 627 11.76 16.95 33.44
CA LEU A 627 12.91 17.83 33.34
C LEU A 627 13.13 18.19 31.86
N LEU A 628 12.85 19.44 31.50
CA LEU A 628 13.13 19.97 30.16
C LEU A 628 14.53 20.56 30.15
N ASN A 629 15.47 19.85 29.54
CA ASN A 629 16.91 20.12 29.55
C ASN A 629 17.44 20.53 28.16
N SER A 630 16.57 21.07 27.32
CA SER A 630 16.86 21.56 25.98
C SER A 630 16.60 23.07 25.88
N THR A 631 17.35 23.76 25.02
CA THR A 631 17.18 25.18 24.68
C THR A 631 16.43 25.34 23.36
N ASP A 632 15.93 26.55 23.10
CA ASP A 632 15.37 26.97 21.80
C ASP A 632 14.19 26.12 21.33
N ASN A 633 13.43 25.57 22.27
CA ASN A 633 12.24 24.79 21.95
C ASN A 633 11.18 25.67 21.25
N VAL A 634 10.40 25.06 20.36
CA VAL A 634 9.33 25.70 19.60
C VAL A 634 8.02 24.98 19.87
N MET A 635 7.06 25.72 20.44
CA MET A 635 5.69 25.27 20.70
C MET A 635 4.77 26.48 20.90
N ALA A 636 3.46 26.30 20.74
CA ALA A 636 2.50 27.37 21.01
C ALA A 636 2.06 27.38 22.48
N THR A 637 1.82 26.20 23.04
CA THR A 637 1.34 26.04 24.41
C THR A 637 2.18 25.01 25.16
N PHE A 638 2.54 25.34 26.40
CA PHE A 638 2.97 24.35 27.38
C PHE A 638 1.89 24.20 28.45
N GLN A 639 1.34 22.99 28.60
CA GLN A 639 0.31 22.69 29.58
C GLN A 639 0.87 21.84 30.72
N ILE A 640 0.69 22.28 31.96
CA ILE A 640 0.94 21.48 33.16
C ILE A 640 -0.42 21.12 33.74
N ALA A 641 -0.97 19.97 33.35
CA ALA A 641 -2.26 19.51 33.85
C ALA A 641 -2.15 18.96 35.27
N GLU A 642 -1.10 18.19 35.54
CA GLU A 642 -0.69 17.72 36.88
C GLU A 642 0.83 17.48 36.88
N GLY A 643 1.42 17.35 38.07
CA GLY A 643 2.84 16.98 38.25
C GLY A 643 3.78 18.17 38.28
N THR A 644 5.06 17.92 37.97
CA THR A 644 6.13 18.93 38.05
C THR A 644 6.79 19.11 36.68
N LEU A 645 6.87 20.36 36.22
CA LEU A 645 7.80 20.78 35.18
C LEU A 645 9.03 21.42 35.84
N ARG A 646 10.22 20.92 35.51
CA ARG A 646 11.50 21.51 35.90
C ARG A 646 12.23 21.97 34.65
N LEU A 647 12.65 23.23 34.62
CA LEU A 647 13.46 23.80 33.56
C LEU A 647 14.94 23.61 33.92
N GLY A 648 15.65 22.85 33.10
CA GLY A 648 17.07 22.50 33.30
C GLY A 648 18.04 23.28 32.43
N ALA A 649 17.55 23.98 31.40
CA ALA A 649 18.33 24.76 30.46
C ALA A 649 17.86 26.22 30.40
N ASP A 650 18.76 27.11 30.00
CA ASP A 650 18.41 28.48 29.65
C ASP A 650 17.47 28.48 28.44
N ASN A 651 16.49 29.39 28.43
CA ASN A 651 15.51 29.51 27.34
C ASN A 651 14.78 28.20 27.00
N ALA A 652 14.56 27.32 27.99
CA ALA A 652 13.89 26.04 27.79
C ALA A 652 12.44 26.19 27.27
N LEU A 653 11.78 27.31 27.56
CA LEU A 653 10.47 27.65 27.01
C LEU A 653 10.58 28.85 26.07
N PRO A 654 9.93 28.85 24.89
CA PRO A 654 9.97 29.99 24.00
C PRO A 654 9.28 31.22 24.62
N HIS A 655 9.80 32.42 24.36
CA HIS A 655 9.27 33.68 24.91
C HIS A 655 7.80 33.95 24.55
N THR A 656 7.29 33.32 23.49
CA THR A 656 5.91 33.46 22.99
C THR A 656 4.98 32.34 23.46
N VAL A 657 5.45 31.41 24.31
CA VAL A 657 4.64 30.27 24.75
C VAL A 657 3.50 30.70 25.66
N THR A 658 2.32 30.12 25.47
CA THR A 658 1.26 30.18 26.48
C THR A 658 1.52 29.09 27.51
N LEU A 659 1.72 29.47 28.77
CA LEU A 659 1.82 28.52 29.88
C LEU A 659 0.43 28.35 30.53
N SER A 660 -0.10 27.13 30.50
CA SER A 660 -1.34 26.76 31.18
C SER A 660 -1.01 25.85 32.38
N MET A 661 -1.51 26.20 33.57
CA MET A 661 -1.27 25.45 34.80
C MET A 661 -2.62 25.07 35.43
N GLY A 662 -2.83 23.78 35.64
CA GLY A 662 -4.02 23.17 36.24
C GLY A 662 -3.98 23.08 37.76
#